data_AF-A0A0S7BWG0-F1
#
_entry.id   AF-A0A0S7BWG0-F1
#
_cell.length_a   1.000
_cell.length_b   1.000
_cell.length_c   1.000
_cell.angle_alpha   90.00
_cell.angle_beta   90.00
_cell.angle_gamma   90.00
#
_symmetry.space_group_name_H-M   'P 1'
#
loop_
_entity.id
_entity.type
_entity.pdbx_description
1 polymer ?
#
loop_
_entity_poly.entity_id
_entity_poly.type
_entity_poly.pdbx_seq_one_letter_code
_entity_poly.pdbx_strand_id
1 'polypeptide(L)'
;MIIGKLTEKIPWLRTDDPLSIPNDLEVEGTELHFNDRNELDYLVFRVTEREGAREYQGYRAVRLLQLRYISLEARRDAGLLQKMRTVLRGLYGAQVDLVYLAAGVFKNPNVGIVQCYGVAAFSPKKDEAIQRSLRDLSALRAGLVGAYRQIRLEPLSTEVAQWLARALEQMPYAIVAVGHPDPRENARGGDSSLRDPLVSGSQGAQQYSIQQNELLFRGMSSLEEEFLLMLLTNHVRLEDITRMLAGMLEDTSVYASRQLGTRAASFGISLPAILTGGLAENASRSYGTNHSSGVTQGEAATDGVANSEGQAHTTGHASTRGWAHTVGISETDTIDSSSTVGTAVSQGTAHTEGTAVTDGTSHSDSSGVANSHTDSSSYGVNGGVGGSIAPAGVGLSANVGGNANWGSADGVVVSSGSSDSSMHSSTHSQADTVSQSTTQSQSNTTSQSHSSTQSEAWTTSGSETDSVADTNSTSTTQSHADTKSTARSETDGVGLGQSIGRGISAGMSVGVAPSFSLSNAYQWQDDPYILLTDIMRTQRKLLDIASREGAFYTDLYALATSEQGIQAMMGLIPEAFHGTEDVVAGVQTRALTDPEQAYIGLHARAFTPSTRIETIPEAMSGYADSTLLTMLQVAAYTAPGMFEQGSALTTQEETPAFAFYPDMPGNITLARQWSSETGLLTDTFLKLSPDRHFHTAFVGDTGFGKSIAAERLAYETTRFWHYRTIVLDFGQGWRKALNWPGVGPISSEDSLGHVDIRQLYPGSPRPLRWNILQVPKRIEPGRYRSMVAELFANAGRMGARQLGFMRRALTELYYEAGVLTGDPKLQNGPLGHLQDEHEVELIRYERQSLGETLDDLHPGTLLESLSPSELQALAVYRSRKLDVSKWVDRLRTYKEKLERDQVSRTSLEGVLLRLEQFSEGHMAKQYGSSASGTGVEDLGLMGSAENPWGVIVIEGGAEMDEYSKAALLSLLASILYSDAVTRRREALGGKHFPPMQIFFEEANKVLTGVSGGAASDQGSGESGNPVSHLFQTMWRDGRKYNVFLHLMAQTVSELPSGILSSCANVFVFQTKDPKDRDLILPHLGRSEKGLVNTEYKRYLARIPRTYAIAKLGYSDDVFWLEPVLVRPMIIRSNEPSDLEITQELGTVSLERTASDILATNRSH
;
A
#
# COMPACT_ATOMS: atom_id res chain seq x y z
N MET A 1 35.41 54.47 -9.19
CA MET A 1 35.66 55.54 -10.20
C MET A 1 35.14 55.22 -11.61
N ILE A 2 35.05 53.95 -12.04
CA ILE A 2 34.52 53.56 -13.37
C ILE A 2 32.98 53.50 -13.39
N ILE A 3 32.34 53.01 -12.32
CA ILE A 3 30.87 52.95 -12.18
C ILE A 3 30.24 54.36 -12.20
N GLY A 4 30.88 55.35 -11.55
CA GLY A 4 30.42 56.74 -11.54
C GLY A 4 30.47 57.46 -12.90
N LYS A 5 31.24 56.93 -13.86
CA LYS A 5 31.27 57.44 -15.26
C LYS A 5 30.29 56.70 -16.18
N LEU A 6 29.80 55.52 -15.77
CA LEU A 6 28.75 54.77 -16.45
C LEU A 6 27.37 55.33 -16.13
N THR A 7 27.13 55.76 -14.90
CA THR A 7 25.91 56.47 -14.45
C THR A 7 25.69 57.81 -15.15
N GLU A 8 26.74 58.48 -15.65
CA GLU A 8 26.61 59.70 -16.47
C GLU A 8 26.06 59.45 -17.88
N LYS A 9 26.20 58.22 -18.41
CA LYS A 9 25.75 57.85 -19.77
C LYS A 9 24.45 57.04 -19.78
N ILE A 10 23.97 56.59 -18.63
CA ILE A 10 22.78 55.76 -18.47
C ILE A 10 21.82 56.49 -17.52
N PRO A 11 20.88 57.30 -18.04
CA PRO A 11 20.09 58.25 -17.23
C PRO A 11 19.26 57.62 -16.09
N TRP A 12 18.87 56.36 -16.22
CA TRP A 12 18.03 55.62 -15.27
C TRP A 12 18.81 54.95 -14.13
N LEU A 13 20.14 55.01 -14.17
CA LEU A 13 21.04 54.44 -13.15
C LEU A 13 21.35 55.44 -12.01
N ARG A 14 20.70 56.61 -12.02
CA ARG A 14 20.73 57.59 -10.92
C ARG A 14 19.72 57.19 -9.84
N THR A 15 20.19 56.63 -8.75
CA THR A 15 19.40 56.42 -7.52
C THR A 15 19.67 57.57 -6.56
N ASP A 16 18.88 58.66 -6.63
CA ASP A 16 19.11 59.85 -5.80
C ASP A 16 18.08 60.07 -4.66
N ASP A 17 17.11 59.17 -4.41
CA ASP A 17 16.23 59.29 -3.25
C ASP A 17 16.06 57.95 -2.48
N PRO A 18 16.17 57.95 -1.13
CA PRO A 18 15.79 56.79 -0.33
C PRO A 18 14.28 56.50 -0.48
N LEU A 19 13.93 55.22 -0.65
CA LEU A 19 12.53 54.77 -0.77
C LEU A 19 11.69 55.28 0.41
N SER A 20 10.69 56.12 0.15
CA SER A 20 9.80 56.68 1.17
C SER A 20 9.00 55.59 1.87
N ILE A 21 8.89 55.66 3.21
CA ILE A 21 8.02 54.80 4.01
C ILE A 21 6.63 55.46 4.09
N PRO A 22 5.58 54.88 3.49
CA PRO A 22 4.24 55.42 3.56
C PRO A 22 3.61 55.14 4.94
N ASN A 23 2.67 56.01 5.35
CA ASN A 23 1.77 55.74 6.48
C ASN A 23 0.45 55.17 5.94
N ASP A 24 0.53 53.95 5.42
CA ASP A 24 -0.51 53.25 4.66
C ASP A 24 -1.36 52.28 5.50
N LEU A 25 -0.94 51.92 6.71
CA LEU A 25 -1.62 50.93 7.52
C LEU A 25 -1.75 51.36 8.99
N GLU A 26 -2.97 51.34 9.52
CA GLU A 26 -3.26 51.46 10.95
C GLU A 26 -4.02 50.23 11.45
N VAL A 27 -3.57 49.65 12.57
CA VAL A 27 -4.18 48.47 13.20
C VAL A 27 -4.76 48.88 14.55
N GLU A 28 -6.08 48.87 14.67
CA GLU A 28 -6.79 49.36 15.88
C GLU A 28 -7.04 48.27 16.92
N GLY A 29 -7.05 46.99 16.52
CA GLY A 29 -7.27 45.88 17.44
C GLY A 29 -7.22 44.50 16.78
N THR A 30 -6.89 43.49 17.58
CA THR A 30 -6.77 42.08 17.19
C THR A 30 -7.61 41.21 18.11
N GLU A 31 -8.39 40.28 17.53
CA GLU A 31 -9.19 39.29 18.26
C GLU A 31 -8.79 37.87 17.83
N LEU A 32 -8.57 36.98 18.81
CA LEU A 32 -8.39 35.54 18.57
C LEU A 32 -9.65 34.80 19.02
N HIS A 33 -10.20 33.96 18.13
CA HIS A 33 -11.37 33.14 18.43
C HIS A 33 -11.01 31.66 18.43
N PHE A 34 -11.40 30.93 19.48
CA PHE A 34 -11.18 29.49 19.63
C PHE A 34 -12.51 28.73 19.51
N ASN A 35 -12.47 27.53 18.94
CA ASN A 35 -13.64 26.65 18.78
C ASN A 35 -13.96 25.87 20.07
N ASP A 36 -15.04 25.08 20.07
CA ASP A 36 -15.48 24.25 21.22
C ASP A 36 -14.42 23.21 21.67
N ARG A 37 -13.41 22.94 20.84
CA ARG A 37 -12.30 22.02 21.12
C ARG A 37 -11.05 22.75 21.64
N ASN A 38 -11.14 24.06 21.92
CA ASN A 38 -10.01 24.92 22.28
C ASN A 38 -8.90 24.96 21.21
N GLU A 39 -9.28 24.95 19.93
CA GLU A 39 -8.38 25.14 18.79
C GLU A 39 -8.67 26.48 18.12
N LEU A 40 -7.67 27.11 17.50
CA LEU A 40 -7.83 28.41 16.86
C LEU A 40 -8.78 28.30 15.65
N ASP A 41 -9.88 29.04 15.66
CA ASP A 41 -10.82 29.11 14.54
C ASP A 41 -10.42 30.19 13.54
N TYR A 42 -10.20 31.42 14.02
CA TYR A 42 -9.75 32.55 13.20
C TYR A 42 -9.10 33.67 14.03
N LEU A 43 -8.32 34.52 13.35
CA LEU A 43 -7.86 35.82 13.85
C LEU A 43 -8.60 36.93 13.10
N VAL A 44 -9.02 37.99 13.77
CA VAL A 44 -9.61 39.18 13.14
C VAL A 44 -8.85 40.43 13.54
N PHE A 45 -8.46 41.21 12.54
CA PHE A 45 -7.80 42.50 12.69
C PHE A 45 -8.73 43.61 12.23
N ARG A 46 -8.85 44.68 13.01
CA ARG A 46 -9.47 45.92 12.54
C ARG A 46 -8.40 46.82 11.94
N VAL A 47 -8.48 47.04 10.63
CA VAL A 47 -7.44 47.71 9.86
C VAL A 47 -7.99 48.86 9.04
N THR A 48 -7.17 49.90 8.92
CA THR A 48 -7.38 51.04 8.03
C THR A 48 -6.21 51.09 7.06
N GLU A 49 -6.49 50.73 5.80
CA GLU A 49 -5.51 50.66 4.71
C GLU A 49 -5.65 51.91 3.82
N ARG A 50 -4.55 52.58 3.49
CA ARG A 50 -4.52 53.77 2.63
C ARG A 50 -3.67 53.48 1.39
N GLU A 51 -4.30 53.49 0.22
CA GLU A 51 -3.62 53.29 -1.06
C GLU A 51 -3.80 54.54 -1.93
N GLY A 52 -2.71 55.28 -2.15
CA GLY A 52 -2.75 56.56 -2.85
C GLY A 52 -3.66 57.58 -2.13
N ALA A 53 -4.75 57.98 -2.78
CA ALA A 53 -5.72 58.94 -2.23
C ALA A 53 -6.97 58.27 -1.61
N ARG A 54 -7.02 56.94 -1.52
CA ARG A 54 -8.18 56.18 -1.04
C ARG A 54 -7.88 55.53 0.30
N GLU A 55 -8.89 55.51 1.16
CA GLU A 55 -8.83 54.90 2.49
C GLU A 55 -9.88 53.79 2.59
N TYR A 56 -9.46 52.61 3.02
CA TYR A 56 -10.27 51.41 3.17
C TYR A 56 -10.29 51.01 4.64
N GLN A 57 -11.42 51.22 5.30
CA GLN A 57 -11.62 50.82 6.70
C GLN A 57 -12.42 49.51 6.76
N GLY A 58 -11.94 48.54 7.53
CA GLY A 58 -12.63 47.26 7.66
C GLY A 58 -11.99 46.26 8.61
N TYR A 59 -12.34 45.00 8.38
CA TYR A 59 -11.91 43.85 9.15
C TYR A 59 -11.22 42.85 8.22
N ARG A 60 -10.06 42.35 8.66
CA ARG A 60 -9.31 41.30 7.99
C ARG A 60 -9.38 40.03 8.84
N ALA A 61 -10.00 38.98 8.31
CA ALA A 61 -10.12 37.69 8.95
C ALA A 61 -9.09 36.71 8.36
N VAL A 62 -8.29 36.10 9.23
CA VAL A 62 -7.24 35.13 8.87
C VAL A 62 -7.56 33.78 9.48
N ARG A 63 -7.46 32.72 8.68
CA ARG A 63 -7.66 31.34 9.11
C ARG A 63 -6.46 30.50 8.68
N LEU A 64 -5.92 29.69 9.60
CA LEU A 64 -4.71 28.91 9.39
C LEU A 64 -4.97 27.43 9.72
N LEU A 65 -4.43 26.55 8.88
CA LEU A 65 -4.40 25.10 9.08
C LEU A 65 -2.94 24.64 9.13
N GLN A 66 -2.57 23.99 10.21
CA GLN A 66 -1.26 23.39 10.43
C GLN A 66 -1.15 22.04 9.72
N LEU A 67 -0.03 21.80 9.06
CA LEU A 67 0.33 20.49 8.51
C LEU A 67 0.73 19.53 9.62
N ARG A 68 0.06 18.37 9.70
CA ARG A 68 0.28 17.35 10.75
C ARG A 68 0.79 16.02 10.22
N TYR A 69 0.44 15.68 8.98
CA TYR A 69 0.94 14.48 8.33
C TYR A 69 0.97 14.67 6.82
N ILE A 70 2.05 14.20 6.21
CA ILE A 70 2.19 14.03 4.76
C ILE A 70 3.03 12.76 4.54
N SER A 71 2.67 11.98 3.52
CA SER A 71 3.26 10.66 3.31
C SER A 71 4.72 10.72 2.87
N LEU A 72 5.51 9.72 3.27
CA LEU A 72 6.91 9.60 2.85
C LEU A 72 7.05 9.55 1.31
N GLU A 73 6.06 9.00 0.62
CA GLU A 73 6.00 8.94 -0.84
C GLU A 73 6.00 10.34 -1.47
N ALA A 74 5.44 11.35 -0.81
CA ALA A 74 5.49 12.74 -1.27
C ALA A 74 6.93 13.26 -1.34
N ARG A 75 7.83 12.81 -0.46
CA ARG A 75 9.27 13.16 -0.54
C ARG A 75 9.93 12.62 -1.81
N ARG A 76 9.46 11.46 -2.29
CA ARG A 76 9.98 10.77 -3.49
C ARG A 76 9.33 11.23 -4.78
N ASP A 77 8.30 12.09 -4.70
CA ASP A 77 7.54 12.53 -5.85
C ASP A 77 8.30 13.62 -6.63
N ALA A 78 8.70 13.29 -7.86
CA ALA A 78 9.32 14.23 -8.78
C ALA A 78 8.41 15.42 -9.14
N GLY A 79 7.08 15.28 -8.98
CA GLY A 79 6.08 16.30 -9.29
C GLY A 79 5.57 17.09 -8.08
N LEU A 80 6.27 17.12 -6.94
CA LEU A 80 5.79 17.81 -5.73
C LEU A 80 5.41 19.28 -5.98
N LEU A 81 6.24 20.02 -6.73
CA LEU A 81 5.96 21.42 -7.08
C LEU A 81 4.79 21.54 -8.06
N GLN A 82 4.65 20.61 -9.03
CA GLN A 82 3.48 20.59 -9.93
C GLN A 82 2.17 20.33 -9.19
N LYS A 83 2.20 19.52 -8.12
CA LYS A 83 1.02 19.33 -7.25
C LYS A 83 0.61 20.63 -6.59
N MET A 84 1.56 21.36 -5.99
CA MET A 84 1.25 22.67 -5.40
C MET A 84 0.81 23.70 -6.44
N ARG A 85 1.43 23.72 -7.62
CA ARG A 85 0.99 24.55 -8.76
C ARG A 85 -0.47 24.28 -9.13
N THR A 86 -0.90 23.02 -9.08
CA THR A 86 -2.29 22.63 -9.35
C THR A 86 -3.24 23.17 -8.27
N VAL A 87 -2.84 23.12 -7.00
CA VAL A 87 -3.59 23.75 -5.89
C VAL A 87 -3.72 25.25 -6.11
N LEU A 88 -2.62 25.94 -6.41
CA LEU A 88 -2.58 27.38 -6.64
C LEU A 88 -3.44 27.82 -7.82
N ARG A 89 -3.48 27.03 -8.89
CA ARG A 89 -4.39 27.27 -10.03
C ARG A 89 -5.86 27.20 -9.60
N GLY A 90 -6.21 26.24 -8.74
CA GLY A 90 -7.54 26.13 -8.15
C GLY A 90 -7.90 27.34 -7.28
N LEU A 91 -6.95 27.81 -6.45
CA LEU A 91 -7.12 29.00 -5.62
C LEU A 91 -7.30 30.28 -6.44
N TYR A 92 -6.49 30.45 -7.49
CA TYR A 92 -6.60 31.58 -8.41
C TYR A 92 -7.97 31.61 -9.08
N GLY A 93 -8.46 30.47 -9.57
CA GLY A 93 -9.81 30.36 -10.15
C GLY A 93 -10.92 30.67 -9.15
N ALA A 94 -10.71 30.35 -7.86
CA ALA A 94 -11.63 30.68 -6.77
C ALA A 94 -11.45 32.10 -6.20
N GLN A 95 -10.49 32.89 -6.71
CA GLN A 95 -10.14 34.23 -6.21
C GLN A 95 -9.78 34.23 -4.71
N VAL A 96 -9.02 33.21 -4.29
CA VAL A 96 -8.57 33.02 -2.92
C VAL A 96 -7.11 33.49 -2.78
N ASP A 97 -6.90 34.36 -1.80
CA ASP A 97 -5.57 34.81 -1.40
C ASP A 97 -4.98 33.84 -0.38
N LEU A 98 -3.78 33.32 -0.66
CA LEU A 98 -3.12 32.30 0.16
C LEU A 98 -2.14 32.96 1.13
N VAL A 99 -2.20 32.50 2.37
CA VAL A 99 -1.21 32.76 3.41
C VAL A 99 -0.46 31.46 3.66
N TYR A 100 0.86 31.47 3.49
CA TYR A 100 1.72 30.36 3.90
C TYR A 100 2.68 30.84 4.98
N LEU A 101 2.83 30.04 6.02
CA LEU A 101 3.61 30.39 7.19
C LEU A 101 4.46 29.21 7.63
N ALA A 102 5.77 29.43 7.75
CA ALA A 102 6.70 28.47 8.33
C ALA A 102 7.36 29.11 9.56
N ALA A 103 7.22 28.46 10.71
CA ALA A 103 7.72 28.96 11.99
C ALA A 103 8.69 27.95 12.63
N GLY A 104 9.78 28.46 13.21
CA GLY A 104 10.66 27.70 14.10
C GLY A 104 10.31 27.95 15.56
N VAL A 105 9.77 26.95 16.24
CA VAL A 105 9.28 27.06 17.63
C VAL A 105 10.12 26.16 18.53
N PHE A 106 11.24 26.68 19.06
CA PHE A 106 12.25 25.86 19.76
C PHE A 106 12.33 26.07 21.27
N LYS A 107 11.74 27.15 21.82
CA LYS A 107 11.85 27.48 23.25
C LYS A 107 10.63 27.03 24.06
N ASN A 108 9.56 27.82 24.08
CA ASN A 108 8.37 27.57 24.90
C ASN A 108 7.07 27.91 24.12
N PRO A 109 6.38 26.93 23.52
CA PRO A 109 6.66 25.47 23.55
C PRO A 109 7.82 25.05 22.61
N ASN A 110 8.43 23.89 22.84
CA ASN A 110 9.41 23.32 21.91
C ASN A 110 8.70 22.32 20.98
N VAL A 111 8.27 22.81 19.81
CA VAL A 111 7.49 22.07 18.80
C VAL A 111 8.33 21.76 17.55
N GLY A 112 9.42 22.51 17.32
CA GLY A 112 10.22 22.47 16.11
C GLY A 112 9.59 23.29 14.98
N ILE A 113 9.70 22.82 13.74
CA ILE A 113 9.12 23.49 12.58
C ILE A 113 7.60 23.31 12.50
N VAL A 114 6.88 24.42 12.35
CA VAL A 114 5.43 24.46 12.14
C VAL A 114 5.14 25.07 10.78
N GLN A 115 4.48 24.31 9.91
CA GLN A 115 4.03 24.78 8.60
C GLN A 115 2.51 24.97 8.63
N CYS A 116 2.04 26.16 8.26
CA CYS A 116 0.63 26.52 8.22
C CYS A 116 0.24 27.03 6.83
N TYR A 117 -0.92 26.56 6.37
CA TYR A 117 -1.59 26.99 5.16
C TYR A 117 -2.88 27.69 5.54
N GLY A 118 -3.10 28.89 5.02
CA GLY A 118 -4.24 29.69 5.41
C GLY A 118 -4.69 30.67 4.36
N VAL A 119 -5.65 31.49 4.73
CA VAL A 119 -6.26 32.50 3.87
C VAL A 119 -6.45 33.78 4.67
N ALA A 120 -6.42 34.92 3.96
CA ALA A 120 -6.75 36.22 4.50
C ALA A 120 -7.89 36.84 3.69
N ALA A 121 -8.94 37.31 4.36
CA ALA A 121 -10.07 37.95 3.71
C ALA A 121 -10.37 39.31 4.35
N PHE A 122 -10.43 40.36 3.53
CA PHE A 122 -10.81 41.71 3.95
C PHE A 122 -12.27 42.01 3.58
N SER A 123 -13.01 42.63 4.50
CA SER A 123 -14.32 43.25 4.25
C SER A 123 -14.57 44.43 5.22
N PRO A 124 -15.30 45.49 4.79
CA PRO A 124 -15.78 46.53 5.70
C PRO A 124 -16.61 46.00 6.88
N LYS A 125 -17.25 44.82 6.74
CA LYS A 125 -18.07 44.19 7.78
C LYS A 125 -17.38 42.96 8.36
N LYS A 126 -17.31 42.90 9.70
CA LYS A 126 -16.69 41.80 10.44
C LYS A 126 -17.26 40.43 10.08
N ASP A 127 -18.58 40.27 10.12
CA ASP A 127 -19.23 38.98 9.85
C ASP A 127 -18.98 38.50 8.42
N GLU A 128 -18.94 39.43 7.45
CA GLU A 128 -18.66 39.12 6.05
C GLU A 128 -17.21 38.67 5.85
N ALA A 129 -16.25 39.32 6.50
CA ALA A 129 -14.85 38.88 6.50
C ALA A 129 -14.70 37.45 7.07
N ILE A 130 -15.39 37.15 8.18
CA ILE A 130 -15.38 35.83 8.82
C ILE A 130 -15.98 34.77 7.88
N GLN A 131 -17.14 35.03 7.27
CA GLN A 131 -17.77 34.09 6.34
C GLN A 131 -16.95 33.88 5.07
N ARG A 132 -16.37 34.96 4.52
CA ARG A 132 -15.49 34.89 3.36
C ARG A 132 -14.24 34.05 3.65
N SER A 133 -13.55 34.32 4.76
CA SER A 133 -12.38 33.52 5.17
C SER A 133 -12.70 32.04 5.35
N LEU A 134 -13.89 31.67 5.85
CA LEU A 134 -14.29 30.28 6.01
C LEU A 134 -14.48 29.57 4.65
N ARG A 135 -15.13 30.25 3.70
CA ARG A 135 -15.31 29.75 2.33
C ARG A 135 -13.95 29.57 1.64
N ASP A 136 -13.09 30.56 1.75
CA ASP A 136 -11.78 30.59 1.11
C ASP A 136 -10.86 29.50 1.71
N LEU A 137 -10.92 29.28 3.04
CA LEU A 137 -10.21 28.20 3.72
C LEU A 137 -10.70 26.81 3.25
N SER A 138 -12.01 26.67 3.00
CA SER A 138 -12.59 25.42 2.51
C SER A 138 -12.06 25.07 1.11
N ALA A 139 -11.90 26.07 0.23
CA ALA A 139 -11.30 25.89 -1.08
C ALA A 139 -9.82 25.47 -0.97
N LEU A 140 -9.05 26.11 -0.08
CA LEU A 140 -7.66 25.74 0.19
C LEU A 140 -7.52 24.31 0.71
N ARG A 141 -8.33 23.94 1.71
CA ARG A 141 -8.32 22.59 2.27
C ARG A 141 -8.67 21.55 1.21
N ALA A 142 -9.69 21.80 0.39
CA ALA A 142 -10.08 20.89 -0.69
C ALA A 142 -8.98 20.74 -1.75
N GLY A 143 -8.30 21.84 -2.12
CA GLY A 143 -7.17 21.81 -3.04
C GLY A 143 -6.01 20.98 -2.51
N LEU A 144 -5.59 21.20 -1.27
CA LEU A 144 -4.49 20.45 -0.65
C LEU A 144 -4.82 18.96 -0.49
N VAL A 145 -6.01 18.62 0.01
CA VAL A 145 -6.44 17.21 0.15
C VAL A 145 -6.58 16.52 -1.20
N GLY A 146 -7.00 17.24 -2.25
CA GLY A 146 -7.08 16.70 -3.61
C GLY A 146 -5.72 16.47 -4.26
N ALA A 147 -4.71 17.29 -3.95
CA ALA A 147 -3.38 17.18 -4.54
C ALA A 147 -2.44 16.22 -3.79
N TYR A 148 -2.57 16.15 -2.46
CA TYR A 148 -1.72 15.35 -1.58
C TYR A 148 -2.53 14.25 -0.89
N ARG A 149 -2.32 13.01 -1.32
CA ARG A 149 -3.02 11.84 -0.79
C ARG A 149 -2.75 11.69 0.72
N GLN A 150 -3.82 11.51 1.49
CA GLN A 150 -3.80 11.33 2.95
C GLN A 150 -3.16 12.50 3.73
N ILE A 151 -2.99 13.68 3.15
CA ILE A 151 -2.49 14.86 3.89
C ILE A 151 -3.42 15.19 5.07
N ARG A 152 -2.84 15.48 6.24
CA ARG A 152 -3.61 15.88 7.43
C ARG A 152 -3.34 17.32 7.78
N LEU A 153 -4.41 18.10 7.77
CA LEU A 153 -4.45 19.51 8.12
C LEU A 153 -5.37 19.69 9.33
N GLU A 154 -4.88 20.37 10.37
CA GLU A 154 -5.63 20.63 11.61
C GLU A 154 -5.55 22.11 11.98
N PRO A 155 -6.55 22.68 12.69
CA PRO A 155 -6.42 24.03 13.24
C PRO A 155 -5.28 24.11 14.26
N LEU A 156 -4.73 25.30 14.49
CA LEU A 156 -3.63 25.49 15.44
C LEU A 156 -4.09 25.20 16.87
N SER A 157 -3.24 24.51 17.64
CA SER A 157 -3.47 24.34 19.08
C SER A 157 -3.40 25.68 19.81
N THR A 158 -4.00 25.76 21.01
CA THR A 158 -3.95 26.98 21.84
C THR A 158 -2.50 27.46 22.08
N GLU A 159 -1.57 26.54 22.34
CA GLU A 159 -0.16 26.88 22.62
C GLU A 159 0.55 27.48 21.41
N VAL A 160 0.37 26.88 20.23
CA VAL A 160 1.00 27.36 18.98
C VAL A 160 0.36 28.68 18.53
N ALA A 161 -0.96 28.83 18.68
CA ALA A 161 -1.66 30.08 18.38
C ALA A 161 -1.19 31.24 19.28
N GLN A 162 -1.02 31.00 20.58
CA GLN A 162 -0.47 32.01 21.51
C GLN A 162 1.00 32.31 21.23
N TRP A 163 1.79 31.32 20.85
CA TRP A 163 3.17 31.55 20.41
C TRP A 163 3.19 32.43 19.16
N LEU A 164 2.35 32.15 18.16
CA LEU A 164 2.27 32.93 16.93
C LEU A 164 1.89 34.40 17.19
N ALA A 165 0.88 34.64 18.02
CA ALA A 165 0.48 35.99 18.40
C ALA A 165 1.63 36.76 19.08
N ARG A 166 2.34 36.11 20.02
CA ARG A 166 3.52 36.70 20.67
C ARG A 166 4.67 36.93 19.69
N ALA A 167 4.92 36.00 18.79
CA ALA A 167 5.99 36.11 17.80
C ALA A 167 5.78 37.32 16.89
N LEU A 168 4.55 37.51 16.37
CA LEU A 168 4.20 38.67 15.56
C LEU A 168 4.40 39.99 16.32
N GLU A 169 4.09 40.04 17.62
CA GLU A 169 4.26 41.24 18.46
C GLU A 169 5.69 41.50 18.96
N GLN A 170 6.50 40.45 19.16
CA GLN A 170 7.75 40.54 19.91
C GLN A 170 9.01 40.30 19.08
N MET A 171 8.92 39.77 17.86
CA MET A 171 10.08 39.63 16.96
C MET A 171 10.46 41.01 16.38
N PRO A 172 11.62 41.57 16.74
CA PRO A 172 11.97 42.94 16.36
C PRO A 172 12.70 43.02 15.02
N TYR A 173 13.33 41.93 14.57
CA TYR A 173 14.12 41.90 13.34
C TYR A 173 13.29 41.38 12.18
N ALA A 174 13.20 42.17 11.11
CA ALA A 174 12.45 41.85 9.90
C ALA A 174 13.31 42.03 8.64
N ILE A 175 13.17 41.12 7.67
CA ILE A 175 13.69 41.28 6.31
C ILE A 175 12.62 40.91 5.28
N VAL A 176 12.80 41.43 4.07
CA VAL A 176 11.97 41.10 2.91
C VAL A 176 12.82 40.37 1.89
N ALA A 177 12.26 39.31 1.30
CA ALA A 177 12.84 38.63 0.15
C ALA A 177 12.09 39.01 -1.13
N VAL A 178 12.83 39.45 -2.14
CA VAL A 178 12.31 39.90 -3.45
C VAL A 178 13.01 39.10 -4.54
N GLY A 179 12.31 38.82 -5.64
CA GLY A 179 12.86 38.14 -6.79
C GLY A 179 12.19 36.80 -7.09
N HIS A 180 12.58 36.20 -8.20
CA HIS A 180 11.95 35.01 -8.75
C HIS A 180 12.67 33.77 -8.22
N PRO A 181 12.00 32.89 -7.47
CA PRO A 181 12.57 31.61 -7.09
C PRO A 181 12.75 30.74 -8.32
N ASP A 182 13.78 29.90 -8.29
CA ASP A 182 14.02 28.87 -9.29
C ASP A 182 13.39 27.55 -8.82
N PRO A 183 12.29 27.08 -9.43
CA PRO A 183 11.61 25.86 -9.01
C PRO A 183 12.44 24.61 -9.40
N ARG A 184 13.06 23.97 -8.42
CA ARG A 184 13.89 22.78 -8.64
C ARG A 184 13.06 21.51 -8.45
N GLU A 185 12.81 20.79 -9.55
CA GLU A 185 12.14 19.48 -9.51
C GLU A 185 13.13 18.33 -9.50
N ASN A 186 12.81 17.26 -8.77
CA ASN A 186 13.61 16.03 -8.82
C ASN A 186 13.46 15.40 -10.21
N ALA A 187 14.53 14.83 -10.76
CA ALA A 187 14.49 14.21 -12.08
C ALA A 187 13.44 13.07 -12.14
N ARG A 188 12.64 13.03 -13.22
CA ARG A 188 11.66 11.95 -13.44
C ARG A 188 12.39 10.61 -13.65
N GLY A 189 12.27 9.72 -12.67
CA GLY A 189 12.76 8.34 -12.74
C GLY A 189 13.92 8.04 -11.80
N GLY A 190 13.59 7.58 -10.60
CA GLY A 190 14.39 6.61 -9.85
C GLY A 190 15.63 7.13 -9.10
N ASP A 191 15.55 7.01 -7.77
CA ASP A 191 16.62 6.69 -6.82
C ASP A 191 18.08 7.00 -7.25
N SER A 192 18.62 8.11 -6.76
CA SER A 192 20.03 8.46 -6.91
C SER A 192 20.97 7.59 -6.06
N SER A 193 20.46 6.71 -5.18
CA SER A 193 21.29 5.82 -4.36
C SER A 193 21.86 4.63 -5.15
N LEU A 194 21.41 4.41 -6.39
CA LEU A 194 21.82 3.30 -7.27
C LEU A 194 22.69 3.71 -8.48
N ARG A 195 23.11 4.99 -8.59
CA ARG A 195 23.98 5.46 -9.69
C ARG A 195 25.43 5.62 -9.23
N ASP A 196 26.34 5.01 -9.97
CA ASP A 196 27.79 5.12 -9.78
C ASP A 196 28.26 6.58 -10.04
N PRO A 197 28.83 7.28 -9.05
CA PRO A 197 29.18 8.71 -9.15
C PRO A 197 30.23 9.04 -10.22
N LEU A 198 30.94 8.03 -10.75
CA LEU A 198 32.08 8.23 -11.65
C LEU A 198 31.68 8.28 -13.13
N VAL A 199 30.47 7.88 -13.50
CA VAL A 199 30.04 7.77 -14.91
C VAL A 199 29.21 8.98 -15.36
N SER A 200 28.53 9.69 -14.45
CA SER A 200 27.75 10.89 -14.79
C SER A 200 28.52 12.17 -14.44
N GLY A 201 29.32 12.68 -15.39
CA GLY A 201 30.08 13.92 -15.28
C GLY A 201 29.25 15.22 -15.24
N SER A 202 28.03 15.23 -14.69
CA SER A 202 27.24 16.44 -14.50
C SER A 202 27.17 16.80 -13.01
N GLN A 203 28.06 17.70 -12.56
CA GLN A 203 28.08 18.22 -11.19
C GLN A 203 26.74 18.87 -10.76
N GLY A 204 25.85 19.25 -11.69
CA GLY A 204 24.53 19.78 -11.38
C GLY A 204 23.52 18.76 -10.82
N ALA A 205 23.70 17.46 -11.06
CA ALA A 205 22.68 16.45 -10.72
C ALA A 205 22.53 16.15 -9.21
N GLN A 206 23.52 16.50 -8.38
CA GLN A 206 23.47 16.20 -6.94
C GLN A 206 22.63 17.18 -6.10
N GLN A 207 22.36 18.39 -6.58
CA GLN A 207 21.57 19.40 -5.85
C GLN A 207 20.05 19.14 -5.90
N TYR A 208 19.57 18.23 -6.75
CA TYR A 208 18.15 17.90 -6.93
C TYR A 208 17.62 16.84 -5.94
N SER A 209 18.23 16.68 -4.75
CA SER A 209 17.79 15.67 -3.76
C SER A 209 17.26 16.26 -2.45
N ILE A 210 17.56 17.53 -2.15
CA ILE A 210 17.06 18.23 -0.96
C ILE A 210 15.98 19.21 -1.40
N GLN A 211 14.77 19.10 -0.83
CA GLN A 211 13.70 20.05 -1.12
C GLN A 211 14.07 21.45 -0.63
N GLN A 212 13.74 22.49 -1.41
CA GLN A 212 14.17 23.88 -1.17
C GLN A 212 13.80 24.38 0.23
N ASN A 213 12.58 24.10 0.69
CA ASN A 213 12.11 24.42 2.05
C ASN A 213 12.91 23.70 3.15
N GLU A 214 13.37 22.46 2.91
CA GLU A 214 14.15 21.70 3.90
C GLU A 214 15.53 22.31 4.18
N LEU A 215 16.16 22.96 3.18
CA LEU A 215 17.45 23.65 3.37
C LEU A 215 17.31 24.76 4.41
N LEU A 216 16.30 25.60 4.25
CA LEU A 216 15.99 26.67 5.19
C LEU A 216 15.68 26.12 6.60
N PHE A 217 14.79 25.13 6.67
CA PHE A 217 14.37 24.54 7.94
C PHE A 217 15.54 23.89 8.69
N ARG A 218 16.40 23.15 7.99
CA ARG A 218 17.59 22.53 8.58
C ARG A 218 18.58 23.58 9.09
N GLY A 219 18.84 24.63 8.31
CA GLY A 219 19.72 25.72 8.72
C GLY A 219 19.24 26.40 10.00
N MET A 220 17.98 26.81 10.04
CA MET A 220 17.40 27.49 11.20
C MET A 220 17.26 26.57 12.41
N SER A 221 16.87 25.30 12.20
CA SER A 221 16.74 24.32 13.27
C SER A 221 18.10 23.95 13.90
N SER A 222 19.19 23.98 13.13
CA SER A 222 20.55 23.75 13.66
C SER A 222 21.03 24.84 14.61
N LEU A 223 20.49 26.05 14.45
CA LEU A 223 20.79 27.21 15.30
C LEU A 223 19.80 27.31 16.48
N GLU A 224 18.74 26.51 16.49
CA GLU A 224 17.60 26.59 17.42
C GLU A 224 17.01 28.01 17.52
N GLU A 225 17.09 28.79 16.43
CA GLU A 225 16.63 30.16 16.38
C GLU A 225 15.14 30.25 16.06
N GLU A 226 14.39 31.01 16.85
CA GLU A 226 12.97 31.22 16.62
C GLU A 226 12.76 32.24 15.49
N PHE A 227 12.04 31.80 14.46
CA PHE A 227 11.77 32.60 13.26
C PHE A 227 10.34 32.42 12.77
N LEU A 228 9.90 33.38 11.97
CA LEU A 228 8.64 33.35 11.23
C LEU A 228 8.89 33.74 9.78
N LEU A 229 8.73 32.80 8.86
CA LEU A 229 8.68 33.06 7.42
C LEU A 229 7.21 33.11 7.01
N MET A 230 6.77 34.26 6.51
CA MET A 230 5.39 34.48 6.09
C MET A 230 5.35 34.90 4.62
N LEU A 231 4.63 34.13 3.82
CA LEU A 231 4.35 34.39 2.42
C LEU A 231 2.88 34.80 2.28
N LEU A 232 2.65 36.02 1.80
CA LEU A 232 1.31 36.52 1.47
C LEU A 232 1.18 36.58 -0.05
N THR A 233 0.18 35.88 -0.59
CA THR A 233 -0.03 35.80 -2.04
C THR A 233 -1.41 36.30 -2.41
N ASN A 234 -1.44 37.38 -3.20
CA ASN A 234 -2.68 38.01 -3.66
C ASN A 234 -2.87 37.78 -5.16
N HIS A 235 -4.04 37.30 -5.56
CA HIS A 235 -4.30 36.97 -6.95
C HIS A 235 -4.33 38.23 -7.83
N VAL A 236 -3.61 38.20 -8.96
CA VAL A 236 -3.62 39.32 -9.92
C VAL A 236 -4.74 39.12 -10.93
N ARG A 237 -5.53 40.17 -11.20
CA ARG A 237 -6.59 40.06 -12.20
C ARG A 237 -5.97 39.87 -13.59
N LEU A 238 -6.57 38.98 -14.37
CA LEU A 238 -6.09 38.67 -15.72
C LEU A 238 -6.03 39.91 -16.64
N GLU A 239 -6.95 40.86 -16.47
CA GLU A 239 -6.95 42.13 -17.20
C GLU A 239 -5.66 42.94 -16.95
N ASP A 240 -5.21 43.00 -15.70
CA ASP A 240 -4.01 43.73 -15.32
C ASP A 240 -2.76 43.05 -15.89
N ILE A 241 -2.67 41.71 -15.83
CA ILE A 241 -1.58 40.93 -16.45
C ILE A 241 -1.51 41.19 -17.96
N THR A 242 -2.66 41.20 -18.63
CA THR A 242 -2.73 41.41 -20.09
C THR A 242 -2.32 42.83 -20.46
N ARG A 243 -2.70 43.83 -19.65
CA ARG A 243 -2.29 45.23 -19.83
C ARG A 243 -0.78 45.38 -19.64
N MET A 244 -0.21 44.75 -18.61
CA MET A 244 1.24 44.71 -18.38
C MET A 244 1.98 44.06 -19.55
N LEU A 245 1.47 42.93 -20.07
CA LEU A 245 2.05 42.24 -21.22
C LEU A 245 2.02 43.10 -22.48
N ALA A 246 0.91 43.80 -22.75
CA ALA A 246 0.77 44.69 -23.90
C ALA A 246 1.75 45.87 -23.82
N GLY A 247 1.83 46.55 -22.68
CA GLY A 247 2.80 47.63 -22.47
C GLY A 247 4.24 47.14 -22.63
N MET A 248 4.56 45.96 -22.06
CA MET A 248 5.89 45.38 -22.18
C MET A 248 6.26 45.04 -23.65
N LEU A 249 5.31 44.58 -24.45
CA LEU A 249 5.54 44.31 -25.88
C LEU A 249 5.84 45.59 -26.66
N GLU A 250 5.13 46.69 -26.37
CA GLU A 250 5.38 48.00 -26.98
C GLU A 250 6.81 48.47 -26.65
N ASP A 251 7.21 48.45 -25.39
CA ASP A 251 8.55 48.87 -24.95
C ASP A 251 9.65 47.99 -25.54
N THR A 252 9.49 46.66 -25.47
CA THR A 252 10.47 45.71 -26.04
C THR A 252 10.68 45.96 -27.54
N SER A 253 9.62 46.32 -28.28
CA SER A 253 9.71 46.60 -29.71
C SER A 253 10.58 47.82 -30.03
N VAL A 254 10.56 48.84 -29.17
CA VAL A 254 11.38 50.05 -29.31
C VAL A 254 12.86 49.70 -29.19
N TYR A 255 13.24 48.93 -28.16
CA TYR A 255 14.63 48.53 -27.95
C TYR A 255 15.11 47.50 -28.98
N ALA A 256 14.24 46.55 -29.36
CA ALA A 256 14.54 45.57 -30.41
C ALA A 256 14.83 46.23 -31.76
N SER A 257 14.10 47.31 -32.10
CA SER A 257 14.34 48.07 -33.35
C SER A 257 15.69 48.80 -33.40
N ARG A 258 16.34 49.00 -32.24
CA ARG A 258 17.63 49.67 -32.10
C ARG A 258 18.82 48.71 -32.05
N GLN A 259 18.60 47.40 -32.06
CA GLN A 259 19.67 46.40 -32.00
C GLN A 259 20.56 46.39 -33.25
N LEU A 260 19.96 46.66 -34.41
CA LEU A 260 20.61 46.59 -35.72
C LEU A 260 20.12 47.75 -36.59
N GLY A 261 21.06 48.55 -37.11
CA GLY A 261 20.74 49.67 -38.00
C GLY A 261 21.64 49.72 -39.23
N THR A 262 21.09 50.19 -40.35
CA THR A 262 21.84 50.52 -41.57
C THR A 262 21.73 52.01 -41.88
N ARG A 263 22.85 52.71 -42.03
CA ARG A 263 22.89 54.08 -42.55
C ARG A 263 23.53 54.10 -43.93
N ALA A 264 22.81 54.60 -44.92
CA ALA A 264 23.34 54.85 -46.26
C ALA A 264 23.04 56.30 -46.65
N ALA A 265 24.04 57.01 -47.15
CA ALA A 265 23.89 58.32 -47.77
C ALA A 265 24.23 58.17 -49.27
N SER A 266 23.33 58.60 -50.15
CA SER A 266 23.53 58.59 -51.60
C SER A 266 23.34 60.00 -52.17
N PHE A 267 24.24 60.42 -53.06
CA PHE A 267 24.21 61.72 -53.74
C PHE A 267 24.17 61.47 -55.25
N GLY A 268 23.22 62.08 -55.97
CA GLY A 268 23.06 61.88 -57.42
C GLY A 268 22.50 63.12 -58.13
N ILE A 269 23.13 63.51 -59.25
CA ILE A 269 22.66 64.57 -60.16
C ILE A 269 22.19 63.88 -61.45
N SER A 270 20.98 64.19 -61.93
CA SER A 270 20.42 63.63 -63.17
C SER A 270 20.02 64.73 -64.15
N LEU A 271 20.31 64.52 -65.45
CA LEU A 271 19.89 65.37 -66.56
C LEU A 271 18.84 64.60 -67.40
N PRO A 272 17.65 65.16 -67.67
CA PRO A 272 16.56 64.41 -68.29
C PRO A 272 16.59 64.49 -69.83
N ALA A 273 16.38 63.36 -70.49
CA ALA A 273 15.96 63.30 -71.89
C ALA A 273 14.57 62.63 -71.99
N ILE A 274 13.68 63.33 -72.68
CA ILE A 274 12.26 63.05 -72.93
C ILE A 274 12.11 62.15 -74.18
N LEU A 275 10.92 61.54 -74.34
CA LEU A 275 10.33 60.81 -75.49
C LEU A 275 10.50 59.27 -75.43
N THR A 276 9.46 58.43 -75.48
CA THR A 276 8.01 58.58 -75.74
C THR A 276 7.27 57.36 -75.17
N GLY A 277 5.98 57.55 -74.89
CA GLY A 277 5.00 56.60 -74.38
C GLY A 277 4.99 55.23 -75.06
N GLY A 278 4.43 54.21 -74.44
CA GLY A 278 3.28 54.23 -73.54
C GLY A 278 2.44 53.01 -73.86
N LEU A 279 1.57 52.63 -72.92
CA LEU A 279 0.73 51.43 -72.92
C LEU A 279 1.52 50.16 -72.61
N ALA A 280 1.05 49.23 -71.81
CA ALA A 280 -0.03 49.13 -70.86
C ALA A 280 0.23 47.77 -70.20
N GLU A 281 -0.26 47.58 -68.98
CA GLU A 281 -0.72 46.28 -68.51
C GLU A 281 0.21 45.08 -68.79
N ASN A 282 1.21 44.91 -67.95
CA ASN A 282 1.66 43.57 -67.60
C ASN A 282 1.71 43.46 -66.09
N ALA A 283 0.61 42.98 -65.52
CA ALA A 283 0.68 42.10 -64.38
C ALA A 283 1.41 40.82 -64.82
N SER A 284 2.74 40.89 -64.97
CA SER A 284 3.58 39.71 -65.16
C SER A 284 4.06 39.25 -63.79
N ARG A 285 3.65 38.05 -63.41
CA ARG A 285 4.23 37.29 -62.30
C ARG A 285 5.72 37.10 -62.59
N SER A 286 6.58 37.84 -61.89
CA SER A 286 8.03 37.63 -62.00
C SER A 286 8.42 36.43 -61.16
N TYR A 287 8.90 35.37 -61.81
CA TYR A 287 9.68 34.32 -61.20
C TYR A 287 11.13 34.80 -61.11
N GLY A 288 11.70 34.81 -59.90
CA GLY A 288 13.13 35.06 -59.68
C GLY A 288 13.79 33.82 -59.10
N THR A 289 14.79 33.29 -59.80
CA THR A 289 15.75 32.30 -59.31
C THR A 289 16.99 33.07 -58.82
N ASN A 290 17.33 32.97 -57.54
CA ASN A 290 18.57 33.53 -57.00
C ASN A 290 19.67 32.47 -57.00
N HIS A 291 20.75 32.70 -57.74
CA HIS A 291 21.99 31.92 -57.70
C HIS A 291 23.11 32.75 -57.04
N SER A 292 23.67 32.33 -55.90
CA SER A 292 24.75 33.04 -55.21
C SER A 292 26.00 32.18 -55.05
N SER A 293 27.18 32.67 -55.44
CA SER A 293 28.49 32.02 -55.28
C SER A 293 29.50 32.95 -54.57
N GLY A 294 30.21 32.49 -53.53
CA GLY A 294 31.16 33.30 -52.75
C GLY A 294 32.44 32.57 -52.31
N VAL A 295 33.59 33.27 -52.27
CA VAL A 295 34.93 32.76 -51.87
C VAL A 295 35.59 33.62 -50.78
N THR A 296 36.15 33.04 -49.71
CA THR A 296 36.87 33.78 -48.63
C THR A 296 38.22 33.14 -48.27
N GLN A 297 39.26 33.93 -47.92
CA GLN A 297 40.63 33.47 -47.59
C GLN A 297 41.28 34.26 -46.41
N GLY A 298 42.00 33.63 -45.45
CA GLY A 298 42.65 34.31 -44.29
C GLY A 298 43.77 33.52 -43.55
N GLU A 299 44.68 34.21 -42.81
CA GLU A 299 45.93 33.67 -42.22
C GLU A 299 46.40 34.26 -40.83
N ALA A 300 46.95 33.49 -39.86
CA ALA A 300 47.44 33.95 -38.50
C ALA A 300 48.46 33.02 -37.71
N ALA A 301 49.22 33.55 -36.71
CA ALA A 301 50.37 32.90 -35.99
C ALA A 301 50.59 33.20 -34.45
N THR A 302 51.05 32.26 -33.56
CA THR A 302 51.35 32.52 -32.08
C THR A 302 52.24 31.49 -31.29
N ASP A 303 52.91 31.93 -30.16
CA ASP A 303 53.87 31.14 -29.30
C ASP A 303 53.82 31.29 -27.74
N GLY A 304 54.16 30.24 -26.94
CA GLY A 304 54.36 30.28 -25.45
C GLY A 304 54.96 29.02 -24.73
N VAL A 305 55.42 29.14 -23.44
CA VAL A 305 56.12 28.07 -22.62
C VAL A 305 55.76 27.91 -21.12
N ALA A 306 55.67 26.67 -20.56
CA ALA A 306 55.53 26.36 -19.10
C ALA A 306 56.01 24.93 -18.63
N ASN A 307 56.28 24.71 -17.30
CA ASN A 307 56.83 23.45 -16.68
C ASN A 307 56.17 22.94 -15.38
N SER A 308 56.11 21.59 -15.14
CA SER A 308 55.78 20.93 -13.83
C SER A 308 56.13 19.40 -13.76
N GLU A 309 56.22 18.73 -12.56
CA GLU A 309 56.74 17.34 -12.38
C GLU A 309 56.04 16.35 -11.33
N GLY A 310 55.89 15.01 -11.58
CA GLY A 310 55.37 13.92 -10.65
C GLY A 310 55.28 12.41 -11.16
N GLN A 311 55.06 11.36 -10.30
CA GLN A 311 55.09 9.87 -10.65
C GLN A 311 53.99 8.85 -10.17
N ALA A 312 53.68 7.76 -10.94
CA ALA A 312 52.94 6.50 -10.55
C ALA A 312 52.96 5.28 -11.59
N HIS A 313 52.79 3.98 -11.17
CA HIS A 313 52.83 2.73 -12.03
C HIS A 313 51.55 1.81 -12.11
N THR A 314 51.11 1.24 -13.26
CA THR A 314 50.01 0.19 -13.41
C THR A 314 49.95 -0.59 -14.75
N THR A 315 49.42 -1.84 -14.85
CA THR A 315 49.36 -2.66 -16.12
C THR A 315 48.08 -3.55 -16.36
N GLY A 316 47.64 -3.79 -17.63
CA GLY A 316 46.57 -4.72 -18.10
C GLY A 316 46.40 -4.89 -19.64
N HIS A 317 45.86 -6.00 -20.18
CA HIS A 317 45.83 -6.38 -21.64
C HIS A 317 44.45 -6.92 -22.16
N ALA A 318 44.00 -6.60 -23.40
CA ALA A 318 42.69 -7.01 -24.01
C ALA A 318 42.60 -6.92 -25.57
N SER A 319 42.07 -7.94 -26.30
CA SER A 319 41.99 -8.01 -27.79
C SER A 319 40.60 -8.40 -28.36
N THR A 320 40.20 -7.86 -29.53
CA THR A 320 38.95 -8.15 -30.27
C THR A 320 39.13 -7.94 -31.78
N ARG A 321 38.60 -8.81 -32.67
CA ARG A 321 38.59 -8.65 -34.15
C ARG A 321 37.31 -9.23 -34.78
N GLY A 322 36.77 -8.61 -35.84
CA GLY A 322 35.57 -9.03 -36.58
C GLY A 322 35.59 -8.63 -38.07
N TRP A 323 34.86 -9.37 -38.92
CA TRP A 323 34.79 -9.19 -40.39
C TRP A 323 33.35 -9.26 -40.90
N ALA A 324 32.98 -8.40 -41.86
CA ALA A 324 31.66 -8.36 -42.50
C ALA A 324 31.77 -8.14 -44.02
N HIS A 325 30.97 -8.88 -44.80
CA HIS A 325 30.92 -8.80 -46.27
C HIS A 325 29.47 -8.71 -46.75
N THR A 326 29.12 -7.71 -47.56
CA THR A 326 27.75 -7.45 -48.05
C THR A 326 27.75 -7.23 -49.56
N VAL A 327 26.93 -7.95 -50.33
CA VAL A 327 26.66 -7.71 -51.77
C VAL A 327 25.18 -7.41 -51.95
N GLY A 328 24.82 -6.31 -52.62
CA GLY A 328 23.44 -5.97 -52.98
C GLY A 328 23.29 -5.74 -54.47
N ILE A 329 22.28 -6.35 -55.09
CA ILE A 329 21.81 -6.06 -56.45
C ILE A 329 20.36 -5.62 -56.33
N SER A 330 20.02 -4.42 -56.80
CA SER A 330 18.64 -3.91 -56.83
C SER A 330 18.30 -3.43 -58.24
N GLU A 331 17.16 -3.88 -58.76
CA GLU A 331 16.49 -3.37 -59.96
C GLU A 331 15.00 -3.29 -59.62
N THR A 332 14.40 -2.08 -59.66
CA THR A 332 12.98 -1.89 -59.30
C THR A 332 12.36 -0.70 -59.98
N ASP A 333 11.24 -0.96 -60.66
CA ASP A 333 10.42 -0.07 -61.49
C ASP A 333 9.07 0.21 -60.82
N THR A 334 8.56 1.43 -61.02
CA THR A 334 7.21 1.93 -60.67
C THR A 334 7.00 2.45 -59.22
N ILE A 335 5.75 2.76 -58.86
CA ILE A 335 5.27 4.05 -58.36
C ILE A 335 4.75 3.95 -56.90
N ASP A 336 5.27 4.71 -55.91
CA ASP A 336 4.87 4.50 -54.49
C ASP A 336 3.61 5.27 -54.03
N SER A 337 2.77 4.56 -53.27
CA SER A 337 2.24 5.03 -51.98
C SER A 337 2.88 4.21 -50.87
N SER A 338 3.79 4.78 -50.07
CA SER A 338 4.40 4.08 -48.95
C SER A 338 3.41 3.93 -47.79
N SER A 339 3.29 2.71 -47.29
CA SER A 339 2.85 2.38 -45.94
C SER A 339 4.03 1.72 -45.25
N THR A 340 4.68 2.40 -44.32
CA THR A 340 5.68 1.79 -43.45
C THR A 340 4.94 0.89 -42.46
N VAL A 341 5.13 -0.43 -42.54
CA VAL A 341 4.87 -1.36 -41.43
C VAL A 341 6.24 -1.86 -40.97
N GLY A 342 6.66 -1.43 -39.79
CA GLY A 342 7.91 -1.91 -39.19
C GLY A 342 7.63 -3.11 -38.30
N THR A 343 8.09 -4.29 -38.69
CA THR A 343 8.25 -5.46 -37.82
C THR A 343 9.71 -5.60 -37.42
N ALA A 344 10.02 -5.40 -36.14
CA ALA A 344 11.34 -5.71 -35.58
C ALA A 344 11.28 -7.09 -34.90
N VAL A 345 12.15 -8.01 -35.33
CA VAL A 345 12.41 -9.29 -34.66
C VAL A 345 13.85 -9.25 -34.16
N SER A 346 14.02 -9.31 -32.84
CA SER A 346 15.35 -9.39 -32.21
C SER A 346 15.60 -10.82 -31.72
N GLN A 347 16.73 -11.40 -32.12
CA GLN A 347 17.29 -12.62 -31.55
C GLN A 347 18.74 -12.38 -31.15
N GLY A 348 19.07 -12.71 -29.90
CA GLY A 348 20.43 -12.60 -29.38
C GLY A 348 20.76 -13.79 -28.47
N THR A 349 22.01 -14.24 -28.54
CA THR A 349 22.60 -15.30 -27.71
C THR A 349 23.87 -14.79 -27.04
N ALA A 350 23.98 -14.93 -25.72
CA ALA A 350 25.14 -14.52 -24.92
C ALA A 350 25.63 -15.68 -24.04
N HIS A 351 26.96 -15.75 -23.87
CA HIS A 351 27.68 -16.82 -23.16
C HIS A 351 28.70 -16.23 -22.17
N THR A 352 28.75 -16.70 -20.90
CA THR A 352 29.65 -16.18 -19.83
C THR A 352 30.18 -17.30 -18.93
N GLU A 353 31.40 -17.16 -18.35
CA GLU A 353 32.03 -18.16 -17.48
C GLU A 353 32.66 -17.63 -16.14
N GLY A 354 32.53 -18.35 -15.01
CA GLY A 354 33.14 -18.01 -13.69
C GLY A 354 33.04 -19.10 -12.57
N THR A 355 33.88 -19.03 -11.49
CA THR A 355 34.12 -20.15 -10.53
C THR A 355 34.02 -19.90 -8.99
N ALA A 356 33.52 -20.88 -8.19
CA ALA A 356 33.43 -20.88 -6.69
C ALA A 356 33.33 -22.29 -6.02
N VAL A 357 33.78 -22.50 -4.75
CA VAL A 357 33.95 -23.84 -4.10
C VAL A 357 33.25 -24.04 -2.70
N THR A 358 32.58 -25.18 -2.39
CA THR A 358 32.00 -25.57 -1.05
C THR A 358 31.73 -27.10 -0.86
N ASP A 359 31.84 -27.67 0.36
CA ASP A 359 31.79 -29.14 0.66
C ASP A 359 30.72 -29.60 1.73
N GLY A 360 30.10 -30.80 1.57
CA GLY A 360 29.17 -31.46 2.54
C GLY A 360 28.54 -32.82 2.10
N THR A 361 28.11 -33.73 2.99
CA THR A 361 27.72 -35.15 2.65
C THR A 361 26.33 -35.64 3.18
N SER A 362 25.59 -36.51 2.46
CA SER A 362 24.28 -37.13 2.84
C SER A 362 23.92 -38.46 2.11
N HIS A 363 23.11 -39.36 2.73
CA HIS A 363 22.65 -40.70 2.22
C HIS A 363 21.11 -40.82 2.14
N SER A 364 20.52 -41.49 1.14
CA SER A 364 19.07 -41.83 1.05
C SER A 364 18.74 -43.02 0.13
N ASP A 365 17.67 -43.77 0.42
CA ASP A 365 17.32 -45.08 -0.20
C ASP A 365 15.80 -45.23 -0.45
N SER A 366 15.32 -45.64 -1.65
CA SER A 366 13.87 -45.77 -1.98
C SER A 366 13.50 -46.84 -3.03
N SER A 367 12.27 -47.40 -2.99
CA SER A 367 11.71 -48.31 -4.02
C SER A 367 10.16 -48.30 -4.12
N GLY A 368 9.60 -48.61 -5.30
CA GLY A 368 8.14 -48.68 -5.57
C GLY A 368 7.73 -49.39 -6.89
N VAL A 369 6.45 -49.81 -7.00
CA VAL A 369 5.86 -50.60 -8.12
C VAL A 369 4.48 -50.07 -8.56
N ALA A 370 4.18 -49.99 -9.87
CA ALA A 370 2.89 -49.54 -10.43
C ALA A 370 2.40 -50.36 -11.64
N ASN A 371 1.06 -50.57 -11.76
CA ASN A 371 0.36 -51.28 -12.85
C ASN A 371 -0.77 -50.43 -13.47
N SER A 372 -1.02 -50.49 -14.80
CA SER A 372 -2.09 -49.73 -15.50
C SER A 372 -2.75 -50.45 -16.69
N HIS A 373 -4.08 -50.30 -16.86
CA HIS A 373 -4.96 -50.85 -17.95
C HIS A 373 -5.72 -49.74 -18.72
N THR A 374 -5.97 -49.83 -20.04
CA THR A 374 -6.77 -48.84 -20.84
C THR A 374 -7.59 -49.48 -22.00
N ASP A 375 -8.83 -49.01 -22.25
CA ASP A 375 -9.75 -49.41 -23.36
C ASP A 375 -10.34 -48.22 -24.15
N SER A 376 -10.46 -48.27 -25.49
CA SER A 376 -11.10 -47.19 -26.30
C SER A 376 -11.75 -47.62 -27.65
N SER A 377 -12.86 -46.96 -28.07
CA SER A 377 -13.57 -47.09 -29.39
C SER A 377 -13.89 -45.74 -30.07
N SER A 378 -13.72 -45.65 -31.41
CA SER A 378 -14.20 -44.51 -32.22
C SER A 378 -14.60 -44.89 -33.68
N TYR A 379 -15.44 -44.06 -34.33
CA TYR A 379 -16.05 -44.27 -35.67
C TYR A 379 -16.00 -42.96 -36.51
N GLY A 380 -15.51 -43.00 -37.76
CA GLY A 380 -15.48 -41.82 -38.68
C GLY A 380 -15.00 -42.13 -40.12
N VAL A 381 -15.43 -41.35 -41.13
CA VAL A 381 -15.32 -41.64 -42.59
C VAL A 381 -14.81 -40.43 -43.42
N ASN A 382 -14.08 -40.70 -44.52
CA ASN A 382 -13.49 -39.84 -45.61
C ASN A 382 -12.15 -39.13 -45.32
N GLY A 383 -11.16 -39.02 -46.23
CA GLY A 383 -10.97 -39.47 -47.62
C GLY A 383 -9.97 -38.54 -48.35
N GLY A 384 -8.70 -38.96 -48.55
CA GLY A 384 -7.65 -38.18 -49.24
C GLY A 384 -6.39 -39.00 -49.54
N VAL A 385 -5.75 -38.77 -50.70
CA VAL A 385 -4.69 -39.61 -51.30
C VAL A 385 -3.31 -38.96 -51.11
N GLY A 386 -2.35 -39.70 -50.52
CA GLY A 386 -0.94 -39.32 -50.43
C GLY A 386 -0.11 -40.43 -49.76
N GLY A 387 0.84 -41.02 -50.48
CA GLY A 387 1.53 -42.27 -50.10
C GLY A 387 2.62 -42.12 -49.02
N SER A 388 2.75 -43.14 -48.17
CA SER A 388 3.86 -43.29 -47.22
C SER A 388 4.80 -44.43 -47.65
N ILE A 389 6.09 -44.12 -47.78
CA ILE A 389 7.16 -45.06 -48.11
C ILE A 389 7.68 -45.69 -46.81
N ALA A 390 7.43 -46.99 -46.62
CA ALA A 390 8.25 -47.85 -45.77
C ALA A 390 9.56 -48.19 -46.53
N PRO A 391 10.65 -48.59 -45.87
CA PRO A 391 11.93 -48.84 -46.54
C PRO A 391 11.87 -50.12 -47.40
N ALA A 392 11.31 -50.00 -48.62
CA ALA A 392 11.63 -50.68 -49.88
C ALA A 392 10.44 -50.58 -50.88
N GLY A 393 10.54 -49.70 -51.88
CA GLY A 393 9.77 -49.81 -53.14
C GLY A 393 8.41 -49.10 -53.22
N VAL A 394 8.18 -48.40 -54.34
CA VAL A 394 7.07 -47.46 -54.62
C VAL A 394 5.78 -48.17 -55.10
N GLY A 395 4.61 -47.75 -54.59
CA GLY A 395 3.29 -48.13 -55.13
C GLY A 395 2.17 -47.16 -54.72
N LEU A 396 1.57 -46.47 -55.70
CA LEU A 396 0.42 -45.56 -55.55
C LEU A 396 -0.90 -46.36 -55.46
N SER A 397 -1.71 -46.15 -54.40
CA SER A 397 -3.11 -46.58 -54.40
C SER A 397 -4.01 -45.57 -53.69
N ALA A 398 -5.09 -45.17 -54.36
CA ALA A 398 -6.18 -44.36 -53.83
C ALA A 398 -7.35 -45.28 -53.45
N ASN A 399 -7.89 -45.16 -52.22
CA ASN A 399 -9.19 -45.71 -51.88
C ASN A 399 -9.84 -45.01 -50.68
N VAL A 400 -11.17 -44.84 -50.78
CA VAL A 400 -12.08 -44.19 -49.82
C VAL A 400 -12.96 -45.28 -49.19
N GLY A 401 -13.03 -45.36 -47.86
CA GLY A 401 -13.96 -46.24 -47.12
C GLY A 401 -13.70 -46.25 -45.60
N GLY A 402 -14.76 -46.19 -44.77
CA GLY A 402 -14.68 -46.04 -43.31
C GLY A 402 -14.49 -47.35 -42.53
N ASN A 403 -13.70 -47.30 -41.45
CA ASN A 403 -13.42 -48.41 -40.52
C ASN A 403 -13.69 -48.01 -39.05
N ALA A 404 -14.06 -49.00 -38.22
CA ALA A 404 -14.24 -48.87 -36.77
C ALA A 404 -13.29 -49.82 -36.04
N ASN A 405 -12.58 -49.35 -35.01
CA ASN A 405 -11.58 -50.12 -34.25
C ASN A 405 -11.88 -50.13 -32.74
N TRP A 406 -11.60 -51.27 -32.08
CA TRP A 406 -11.66 -51.47 -30.62
C TRP A 406 -10.36 -52.13 -30.13
N GLY A 407 -9.76 -51.68 -29.02
CA GLY A 407 -8.54 -52.28 -28.46
C GLY A 407 -8.22 -51.90 -27.00
N SER A 408 -7.57 -52.84 -26.29
CA SER A 408 -7.19 -52.82 -24.87
C SER A 408 -5.69 -53.10 -24.67
N ALA A 409 -5.02 -52.48 -23.68
CA ALA A 409 -3.62 -52.78 -23.31
C ALA A 409 -3.30 -52.58 -21.80
N ASP A 410 -2.35 -53.38 -21.29
CA ASP A 410 -2.01 -53.52 -19.85
C ASP A 410 -0.47 -53.57 -19.62
N GLY A 411 0.06 -52.95 -18.54
CA GLY A 411 1.51 -52.92 -18.24
C GLY A 411 1.92 -52.67 -16.76
N VAL A 412 3.11 -53.16 -16.35
CA VAL A 412 3.65 -53.16 -14.96
C VAL A 412 5.13 -52.69 -14.92
N VAL A 413 5.51 -51.80 -13.98
CA VAL A 413 6.90 -51.30 -13.80
C VAL A 413 7.33 -51.28 -12.31
N VAL A 414 8.57 -51.70 -12.02
CA VAL A 414 9.21 -51.77 -10.68
C VAL A 414 10.55 -51.02 -10.68
N SER A 415 10.86 -50.19 -9.66
CA SER A 415 12.17 -49.52 -9.52
C SER A 415 12.66 -49.38 -8.06
N SER A 416 13.98 -49.47 -7.83
CA SER A 416 14.68 -49.27 -6.53
C SER A 416 16.03 -48.54 -6.71
N GLY A 417 16.43 -47.69 -5.74
CA GLY A 417 17.76 -47.07 -5.72
C GLY A 417 18.20 -46.49 -4.36
N SER A 418 19.48 -46.67 -4.03
CA SER A 418 20.22 -46.09 -2.88
C SER A 418 21.27 -45.07 -3.35
N SER A 419 21.54 -44.03 -2.56
CA SER A 419 22.58 -43.03 -2.87
C SER A 419 23.25 -42.47 -1.62
N ASP A 420 24.57 -42.66 -1.50
CA ASP A 420 25.50 -41.97 -0.58
C ASP A 420 26.19 -40.85 -1.36
N SER A 421 26.14 -39.60 -0.88
CA SER A 421 26.77 -38.46 -1.53
C SER A 421 27.72 -37.74 -0.57
N SER A 422 28.97 -37.58 -0.97
CA SER A 422 29.88 -36.60 -0.39
C SER A 422 30.18 -35.52 -1.43
N MET A 423 29.90 -34.25 -1.10
CA MET A 423 30.15 -33.12 -2.00
C MET A 423 31.47 -32.46 -1.66
N HIS A 424 32.32 -32.36 -2.68
CA HIS A 424 33.24 -31.27 -2.86
C HIS A 424 32.86 -30.57 -4.15
N SER A 425 32.35 -29.34 -4.09
CA SER A 425 31.92 -28.61 -5.28
C SER A 425 32.93 -27.52 -5.60
N SER A 426 33.48 -27.53 -6.81
CA SER A 426 34.15 -26.39 -7.45
C SER A 426 33.40 -26.10 -8.74
N THR A 427 32.61 -25.03 -8.75
CA THR A 427 31.74 -24.69 -9.88
C THR A 427 32.54 -23.92 -10.91
N HIS A 428 32.49 -24.33 -12.18
CA HIS A 428 32.68 -23.50 -13.38
C HIS A 428 31.29 -23.33 -13.97
N SER A 429 30.81 -22.10 -14.08
CA SER A 429 29.48 -21.81 -14.65
C SER A 429 29.64 -21.42 -16.10
N GLN A 430 28.91 -22.05 -17.02
CA GLN A 430 28.82 -21.74 -18.44
C GLN A 430 27.33 -21.53 -18.73
N ALA A 431 26.90 -20.39 -19.26
CA ALA A 431 25.48 -20.10 -19.48
C ALA A 431 25.21 -19.50 -20.85
N ASP A 432 24.45 -20.23 -21.68
CA ASP A 432 23.84 -19.77 -22.93
C ASP A 432 22.40 -19.29 -22.67
N THR A 433 22.04 -18.07 -23.09
CA THR A 433 20.65 -17.60 -23.06
C THR A 433 20.19 -17.14 -24.44
N VAL A 434 19.05 -17.65 -24.92
CA VAL A 434 18.37 -17.27 -26.17
C VAL A 434 17.11 -16.47 -25.81
N SER A 435 16.90 -15.28 -26.39
CA SER A 435 15.62 -14.55 -26.28
C SER A 435 15.10 -14.06 -27.63
N GLN A 436 13.77 -13.99 -27.77
CA GLN A 436 13.06 -13.62 -29.00
C GLN A 436 11.92 -12.64 -28.66
N SER A 437 11.84 -11.48 -29.34
CA SER A 437 10.71 -10.55 -29.22
C SER A 437 10.32 -9.92 -30.56
N THR A 438 9.05 -9.50 -30.69
CA THR A 438 8.44 -8.99 -31.94
C THR A 438 7.63 -7.72 -31.65
N THR A 439 7.86 -6.62 -32.37
CA THR A 439 7.10 -5.35 -32.22
C THR A 439 6.65 -4.80 -33.58
N GLN A 440 5.41 -4.29 -33.70
CA GLN A 440 4.79 -3.75 -34.92
C GLN A 440 4.43 -2.25 -34.80
N SER A 441 4.64 -1.45 -35.85
CA SER A 441 4.19 -0.03 -35.96
C SER A 441 3.88 0.38 -37.42
N GLN A 442 3.01 1.38 -37.68
CA GLN A 442 2.49 1.73 -39.02
C GLN A 442 2.36 3.25 -39.33
N SER A 443 2.78 3.75 -40.53
CA SER A 443 2.56 5.14 -41.04
C SER A 443 2.64 5.29 -42.59
N ASN A 444 1.92 6.22 -43.27
CA ASN A 444 1.79 6.33 -44.76
C ASN A 444 2.26 7.66 -45.43
N THR A 445 2.93 7.65 -46.61
CA THR A 445 3.24 8.83 -47.52
C THR A 445 3.66 8.44 -48.99
N THR A 446 3.54 9.25 -50.08
CA THR A 446 3.47 8.79 -51.53
C THR A 446 4.39 9.54 -52.56
N SER A 447 5.22 8.87 -53.45
CA SER A 447 5.90 9.41 -54.70
C SER A 447 6.77 8.39 -55.54
N GLN A 448 7.25 8.63 -56.80
CA GLN A 448 7.72 7.59 -57.81
C GLN A 448 9.10 7.79 -58.53
N SER A 449 9.95 6.74 -58.79
CA SER A 449 11.07 6.68 -59.79
C SER A 449 11.74 5.27 -60.02
N HIS A 450 12.42 4.99 -61.15
CA HIS A 450 13.13 3.72 -61.54
C HIS A 450 14.67 3.81 -61.46
N SER A 451 15.36 2.85 -60.82
CA SER A 451 16.85 2.73 -60.87
C SER A 451 17.35 1.31 -60.59
N SER A 452 18.50 0.92 -61.19
CA SER A 452 19.23 -0.30 -60.83
C SER A 452 20.61 0.05 -60.26
N THR A 453 21.03 -0.55 -59.13
CA THR A 453 22.35 -0.35 -58.52
C THR A 453 22.83 -1.63 -57.87
N GLN A 454 24.10 -1.96 -58.09
CA GLN A 454 24.79 -3.11 -57.51
C GLN A 454 25.98 -2.61 -56.67
N SER A 455 26.01 -2.94 -55.38
CA SER A 455 27.08 -2.51 -54.47
C SER A 455 27.53 -3.64 -53.55
N GLU A 456 28.84 -3.82 -53.42
CA GLU A 456 29.49 -4.82 -52.57
C GLU A 456 30.48 -4.13 -51.60
N ALA A 457 30.50 -4.51 -50.33
CA ALA A 457 31.35 -3.94 -49.29
C ALA A 457 31.86 -5.00 -48.30
N TRP A 458 33.18 -5.03 -48.08
CA TRP A 458 33.87 -5.89 -47.12
C TRP A 458 34.51 -4.99 -46.03
N THR A 459 34.33 -5.28 -44.74
CA THR A 459 34.84 -4.51 -43.60
C THR A 459 35.44 -5.41 -42.52
N THR A 460 36.68 -5.15 -42.09
CA THR A 460 37.34 -5.78 -40.94
C THR A 460 37.58 -4.74 -39.86
N SER A 461 37.26 -5.02 -38.60
CA SER A 461 37.66 -4.17 -37.47
C SER A 461 38.19 -5.00 -36.31
N GLY A 462 39.29 -4.57 -35.70
CA GLY A 462 39.75 -5.10 -34.43
C GLY A 462 40.48 -4.09 -33.58
N SER A 463 40.64 -4.40 -32.30
CA SER A 463 41.29 -3.60 -31.27
C SER A 463 42.01 -4.54 -30.31
N GLU A 464 43.32 -4.34 -30.12
CA GLU A 464 44.13 -4.96 -29.07
C GLU A 464 44.67 -3.85 -28.18
N THR A 465 44.58 -4.00 -26.86
CA THR A 465 44.81 -2.94 -25.88
C THR A 465 45.66 -3.51 -24.78
N ASP A 466 46.94 -3.18 -24.82
CA ASP A 466 47.95 -3.66 -23.92
C ASP A 466 48.54 -2.47 -23.15
N SER A 467 48.23 -2.34 -21.85
CA SER A 467 48.61 -1.23 -20.97
C SER A 467 49.63 -1.65 -19.90
N VAL A 468 50.70 -0.89 -19.76
CA VAL A 468 51.67 -0.84 -18.65
C VAL A 468 52.04 0.64 -18.57
N ALA A 469 51.95 1.27 -17.41
CA ALA A 469 52.03 2.71 -17.26
C ALA A 469 52.86 3.05 -16.03
N ASP A 470 54.17 3.31 -16.22
CA ASP A 470 55.10 3.92 -15.25
C ASP A 470 55.20 5.39 -15.62
N THR A 471 54.72 6.29 -14.78
CA THR A 471 54.73 7.73 -15.06
C THR A 471 55.82 8.35 -14.21
N ASN A 472 56.87 8.91 -14.82
CA ASN A 472 57.74 9.98 -14.30
C ASN A 472 57.54 11.15 -15.25
N SER A 473 56.96 12.25 -14.79
CA SER A 473 56.67 13.36 -15.70
C SER A 473 57.43 14.58 -15.22
N THR A 474 58.44 15.05 -15.96
CA THR A 474 58.92 16.46 -16.03
C THR A 474 58.43 17.04 -17.34
N SER A 475 57.82 18.23 -17.32
CA SER A 475 57.43 18.93 -18.55
C SER A 475 58.14 20.27 -18.67
N THR A 476 58.65 20.58 -19.87
CA THR A 476 58.96 21.93 -20.38
C THR A 476 58.39 22.02 -21.80
N THR A 477 57.50 22.96 -22.12
CA THR A 477 56.89 23.04 -23.46
C THR A 477 57.08 24.41 -24.08
N GLN A 478 57.42 24.52 -25.38
CA GLN A 478 57.51 25.76 -26.19
C GLN A 478 56.72 25.54 -27.49
N SER A 479 55.79 26.41 -27.87
CA SER A 479 54.95 26.25 -29.09
C SER A 479 55.13 27.40 -30.09
N HIS A 480 55.05 27.14 -31.42
CA HIS A 480 54.92 28.12 -32.54
C HIS A 480 53.95 27.59 -33.62
N ALA A 481 53.05 28.43 -34.17
CA ALA A 481 52.08 28.03 -35.22
C ALA A 481 51.77 29.13 -36.26
N ASP A 482 51.42 28.76 -37.51
CA ASP A 482 50.97 29.58 -38.66
C ASP A 482 49.85 28.84 -39.45
N THR A 483 48.81 29.51 -40.00
CA THR A 483 47.71 28.82 -40.76
C THR A 483 47.03 29.67 -41.84
N LYS A 484 46.83 29.17 -43.09
CA LYS A 484 45.98 29.72 -44.20
C LYS A 484 44.70 28.89 -44.46
N SER A 485 43.57 29.52 -44.82
CA SER A 485 42.34 28.83 -45.29
C SER A 485 41.65 29.49 -46.50
N THR A 486 40.92 28.72 -47.33
CA THR A 486 40.06 29.19 -48.46
C THR A 486 38.74 28.40 -48.52
N ALA A 487 37.57 29.03 -48.74
CA ALA A 487 36.26 28.33 -48.86
C ALA A 487 35.37 28.90 -49.98
N ARG A 488 34.54 28.06 -50.64
CA ARG A 488 33.59 28.39 -51.73
C ARG A 488 32.17 27.85 -51.44
N SER A 489 31.11 28.64 -51.64
CA SER A 489 29.69 28.23 -51.43
C SER A 489 28.79 28.67 -52.60
N GLU A 490 27.79 27.85 -52.98
CA GLU A 490 26.79 28.12 -54.03
C GLU A 490 25.35 27.75 -53.59
N THR A 491 24.30 28.52 -53.96
CA THR A 491 22.90 28.27 -53.53
C THR A 491 21.85 28.77 -54.54
N ASP A 492 20.75 28.01 -54.74
CA ASP A 492 19.59 28.35 -55.59
C ASP A 492 18.22 28.31 -54.84
N GLY A 493 17.35 29.30 -55.05
CA GLY A 493 15.98 29.31 -54.50
C GLY A 493 14.98 30.21 -55.26
N VAL A 494 13.69 29.84 -55.23
CA VAL A 494 12.55 30.54 -55.88
C VAL A 494 11.42 30.79 -54.86
N GLY A 495 10.97 32.04 -54.72
CA GLY A 495 9.87 32.43 -53.84
C GLY A 495 8.96 33.50 -54.46
N LEU A 496 7.64 33.38 -54.28
CA LEU A 496 6.62 34.27 -54.82
C LEU A 496 6.17 35.26 -53.73
N GLY A 497 6.53 36.54 -53.86
CA GLY A 497 6.09 37.61 -52.97
C GLY A 497 5.89 38.91 -53.74
N GLN A 498 4.69 39.51 -53.65
CA GLN A 498 4.41 40.84 -54.21
C GLN A 498 5.05 41.91 -53.33
N SER A 499 6.14 42.50 -53.79
CA SER A 499 6.72 43.69 -53.17
C SER A 499 6.92 44.79 -54.22
N ILE A 500 6.31 45.95 -53.96
CA ILE A 500 6.56 47.18 -54.72
C ILE A 500 7.84 47.77 -54.14
N GLY A 501 8.98 47.47 -54.75
CA GLY A 501 10.29 47.97 -54.36
C GLY A 501 11.13 48.28 -55.59
N ARG A 502 11.53 49.55 -55.76
CA ARG A 502 12.41 49.98 -56.84
C ARG A 502 13.84 49.50 -56.56
N GLY A 503 14.28 48.46 -57.27
CA GLY A 503 15.68 48.03 -57.30
C GLY A 503 16.05 47.60 -58.72
N ILE A 504 16.89 48.39 -59.39
CA ILE A 504 17.56 47.98 -60.63
C ILE A 504 18.86 47.30 -60.20
N SER A 505 18.96 45.99 -60.37
CA SER A 505 20.23 45.27 -60.39
C SER A 505 20.65 45.03 -61.84
N ALA A 506 21.79 45.57 -62.24
CA ALA A 506 22.52 45.17 -63.44
C ALA A 506 23.87 44.62 -62.93
N GLY A 507 24.29 43.38 -63.16
CA GLY A 507 24.14 42.60 -64.39
C GLY A 507 24.95 43.29 -65.48
N MET A 508 26.17 42.84 -65.76
CA MET A 508 27.04 43.46 -66.77
C MET A 508 26.30 43.62 -68.11
N SER A 509 25.91 44.85 -68.45
CA SER A 509 25.66 45.28 -69.82
C SER A 509 26.61 46.44 -70.13
N VAL A 510 27.47 46.24 -71.12
CA VAL A 510 28.33 47.28 -71.66
C VAL A 510 27.44 48.34 -72.32
N GLY A 511 27.35 49.51 -71.69
CA GLY A 511 26.65 50.69 -72.20
C GLY A 511 27.19 51.93 -71.50
N VAL A 512 27.90 52.77 -72.25
CA VAL A 512 28.65 53.92 -71.73
C VAL A 512 27.69 55.04 -71.33
N ALA A 513 27.46 55.19 -70.03
CA ALA A 513 27.05 56.45 -69.42
C ALA A 513 27.68 56.52 -68.02
N PRO A 514 28.53 57.52 -67.71
CA PRO A 514 29.15 57.61 -66.40
C PRO A 514 28.12 58.16 -65.40
N SER A 515 27.66 57.32 -64.47
CA SER A 515 27.00 57.78 -63.25
C SER A 515 27.85 57.37 -62.06
N PHE A 516 28.43 58.35 -61.36
CA PHE A 516 29.15 58.12 -60.12
C PHE A 516 28.15 58.10 -58.96
N SER A 517 27.93 56.95 -58.34
CA SER A 517 27.26 56.85 -57.04
C SER A 517 28.24 56.31 -56.01
N LEU A 518 28.68 57.16 -55.08
CA LEU A 518 29.46 56.74 -53.92
C LEU A 518 28.48 56.52 -52.76
N SER A 519 28.32 55.28 -52.30
CA SER A 519 27.49 54.95 -51.13
C SER A 519 28.32 54.20 -50.10
N ASN A 520 28.51 54.80 -48.93
CA ASN A 520 29.00 54.09 -47.75
C ASN A 520 27.80 53.57 -46.96
N ALA A 521 27.73 52.25 -46.76
CA ALA A 521 26.76 51.61 -45.89
C ALA A 521 27.49 51.09 -44.63
N TYR A 522 27.12 51.64 -43.47
CA TYR A 522 27.59 51.13 -42.18
C TYR A 522 26.48 50.31 -41.54
N GLN A 523 26.79 49.04 -41.25
CA GLN A 523 26.02 48.21 -40.33
C GLN A 523 26.64 48.36 -38.94
N TRP A 524 25.79 48.59 -37.96
CA TRP A 524 26.21 48.64 -36.56
C TRP A 524 25.29 47.74 -35.73
N GLN A 525 25.89 47.14 -34.71
CA GLN A 525 25.24 46.32 -33.70
C GLN A 525 25.58 46.95 -32.35
N ASP A 526 24.59 47.09 -31.48
CA ASP A 526 24.75 47.72 -30.18
C ASP A 526 24.44 46.70 -29.07
N ASP A 527 25.50 46.12 -28.50
CA ASP A 527 25.43 45.04 -27.51
C ASP A 527 24.59 45.39 -26.26
N PRO A 528 24.65 46.62 -25.69
CA PRO A 528 23.72 47.09 -24.67
C PRO A 528 22.23 46.89 -24.99
N TYR A 529 21.79 47.20 -26.23
CA TYR A 529 20.38 47.02 -26.62
C TYR A 529 20.03 45.56 -26.84
N ILE A 530 20.99 44.72 -27.23
CA ILE A 530 20.82 43.27 -27.32
C ILE A 530 20.56 42.69 -25.93
N LEU A 531 21.41 43.01 -24.94
CA LEU A 531 21.24 42.55 -23.56
C LEU A 531 19.92 43.04 -22.94
N LEU A 532 19.58 44.31 -23.13
CA LEU A 532 18.31 44.86 -22.62
C LEU A 532 17.09 44.17 -23.23
N THR A 533 17.13 43.90 -24.53
CA THR A 533 16.04 43.19 -25.20
C THR A 533 15.96 41.74 -24.75
N ASP A 534 17.08 41.09 -24.44
CA ASP A 534 17.08 39.73 -23.92
C ASP A 534 16.42 39.66 -22.53
N ILE A 535 16.78 40.58 -21.63
CA ILE A 535 16.13 40.75 -20.32
C ILE A 535 14.62 40.98 -20.49
N MET A 536 14.23 41.88 -21.40
CA MET A 536 12.82 42.15 -21.68
C MET A 536 12.09 40.95 -22.29
N ARG A 537 12.74 40.16 -23.16
CA ARG A 537 12.14 38.93 -23.68
C ARG A 537 11.94 37.89 -22.58
N THR A 538 12.81 37.84 -21.58
CA THR A 538 12.66 36.96 -20.42
C THR A 538 11.51 37.39 -19.52
N GLN A 539 11.35 38.68 -19.18
CA GLN A 539 10.14 39.08 -18.42
C GLN A 539 8.86 38.93 -19.25
N ARG A 540 8.92 39.12 -20.58
CA ARG A 540 7.81 38.82 -21.49
C ARG A 540 7.42 37.34 -21.41
N LYS A 541 8.40 36.42 -21.37
CA LYS A 541 8.15 34.97 -21.21
C LYS A 541 7.42 34.70 -19.90
N LEU A 542 7.81 35.36 -18.80
CA LEU A 542 7.11 35.25 -17.50
C LEU A 542 5.67 35.77 -17.57
N LEU A 543 5.45 36.94 -18.19
CA LEU A 543 4.10 37.51 -18.36
C LEU A 543 3.24 36.68 -19.33
N ASP A 544 3.81 36.07 -20.36
CA ASP A 544 3.10 35.13 -21.25
C ASP A 544 2.63 33.90 -20.47
N ILE A 545 3.48 33.31 -19.60
CA ILE A 545 3.08 32.22 -18.70
C ILE A 545 1.97 32.68 -17.75
N ALA A 546 2.13 33.85 -17.11
CA ALA A 546 1.15 34.44 -16.20
C ALA A 546 -0.19 34.71 -16.90
N SER A 547 -0.19 35.12 -18.17
CA SER A 547 -1.42 35.36 -18.94
C SER A 547 -2.21 34.08 -19.22
N ARG A 548 -1.54 32.92 -19.24
CA ARG A 548 -2.17 31.63 -19.50
C ARG A 548 -2.67 30.94 -18.23
N GLU A 549 -1.93 31.07 -17.13
CA GLU A 549 -2.19 30.31 -15.90
C GLU A 549 -2.62 31.15 -14.70
N GLY A 550 -2.50 32.47 -14.80
CA GLY A 550 -2.59 33.40 -13.67
C GLY A 550 -1.23 33.65 -12.99
N ALA A 551 -1.19 34.66 -12.14
CA ALA A 551 -0.05 34.99 -11.31
C ALA A 551 -0.51 35.59 -9.97
N PHE A 552 0.41 35.60 -9.00
CA PHE A 552 0.19 36.18 -7.68
C PHE A 552 1.22 37.26 -7.40
N TYR A 553 0.78 38.39 -6.84
CA TYR A 553 1.68 39.28 -6.12
C TYR A 553 2.04 38.62 -4.79
N THR A 554 3.34 38.47 -4.56
CA THR A 554 3.85 37.70 -3.44
C THR A 554 4.78 38.55 -2.59
N ASP A 555 4.44 38.67 -1.31
CA ASP A 555 5.24 39.32 -0.28
C ASP A 555 5.84 38.23 0.62
N LEU A 556 7.16 38.19 0.75
CA LEU A 556 7.87 37.24 1.60
C LEU A 556 8.56 37.96 2.75
N TYR A 557 7.95 37.89 3.93
CA TYR A 557 8.47 38.46 5.16
C TYR A 557 9.17 37.39 5.99
N ALA A 558 10.37 37.69 6.49
CA ALA A 558 11.04 36.86 7.46
C ALA A 558 11.29 37.67 8.74
N LEU A 559 10.79 37.17 9.86
CA LEU A 559 10.98 37.73 11.19
C LEU A 559 11.85 36.80 12.03
N ALA A 560 12.67 37.36 12.91
CA ALA A 560 13.46 36.61 13.88
C ALA A 560 13.49 37.30 15.24
N THR A 561 13.70 36.50 16.30
CA THR A 561 13.87 37.03 17.66
C THR A 561 15.26 37.62 17.91
N SER A 562 16.29 37.10 17.25
CA SER A 562 17.68 37.50 17.42
C SER A 562 18.31 38.02 16.13
N GLU A 563 19.36 38.82 16.26
CA GLU A 563 20.18 39.28 15.14
C GLU A 563 20.88 38.11 14.44
N GLN A 564 21.27 37.08 15.18
CA GLN A 564 21.84 35.86 14.61
C GLN A 564 20.83 35.13 13.72
N GLY A 565 19.57 35.02 14.17
CA GLY A 565 18.50 34.39 13.40
C GLY A 565 18.21 35.12 12.10
N ILE A 566 18.14 36.46 12.12
CA ILE A 566 17.89 37.23 10.89
C ILE A 566 19.08 37.17 9.91
N GLN A 567 20.32 37.20 10.42
CA GLN A 567 21.52 37.04 9.59
C GLN A 567 21.58 35.65 8.93
N ALA A 568 21.19 34.59 9.66
CA ALA A 568 21.05 33.26 9.08
C ALA A 568 20.00 33.24 7.96
N MET A 569 18.83 33.84 8.17
CA MET A 569 17.77 33.94 7.16
C MET A 569 18.21 34.71 5.90
N MET A 570 19.02 35.76 6.05
CA MET A 570 19.59 36.51 4.90
C MET A 570 20.46 35.64 3.98
N GLY A 571 21.15 34.64 4.53
CA GLY A 571 21.93 33.68 3.73
C GLY A 571 21.10 32.50 3.22
N LEU A 572 20.28 31.91 4.10
CA LEU A 572 19.55 30.67 3.83
C LEU A 572 18.42 30.84 2.81
N ILE A 573 17.73 32.00 2.78
CA ILE A 573 16.64 32.23 1.81
C ILE A 573 17.18 32.24 0.37
N PRO A 574 18.20 33.04 -0.01
CA PRO A 574 18.79 32.95 -1.34
C PRO A 574 19.34 31.55 -1.62
N GLU A 575 20.04 30.91 -0.67
CA GLU A 575 20.58 29.56 -0.89
C GLU A 575 19.49 28.53 -1.23
N ALA A 576 18.34 28.59 -0.55
CA ALA A 576 17.22 27.70 -0.76
C ALA A 576 16.51 27.93 -2.11
N PHE A 577 16.31 29.19 -2.51
CA PHE A 577 15.38 29.56 -3.59
C PHE A 577 16.00 30.23 -4.82
N HIS A 578 17.24 30.72 -4.76
CA HIS A 578 17.92 31.37 -5.87
C HIS A 578 18.50 30.32 -6.84
N GLY A 579 18.26 30.44 -8.15
CA GLY A 579 18.84 29.57 -9.17
C GLY A 579 19.62 30.33 -10.25
N THR A 580 20.40 29.60 -11.05
CA THR A 580 21.29 30.16 -12.08
C THR A 580 20.69 30.20 -13.48
N GLU A 581 19.55 29.55 -13.71
CA GLU A 581 18.93 29.41 -15.04
C GLU A 581 17.58 30.15 -15.14
N ASP A 582 17.33 30.83 -16.26
CA ASP A 582 16.02 31.31 -16.72
C ASP A 582 15.22 32.32 -15.84
N VAL A 583 15.82 32.97 -14.84
CA VAL A 583 15.16 34.02 -14.03
C VAL A 583 15.73 35.43 -14.31
N VAL A 584 14.85 36.45 -14.32
CA VAL A 584 15.23 37.84 -14.60
C VAL A 584 16.00 38.47 -13.44
N ALA A 585 15.52 38.22 -12.22
CA ALA A 585 16.15 38.61 -10.99
C ALA A 585 15.95 37.44 -10.03
N GLY A 586 17.03 36.75 -9.67
CA GLY A 586 16.97 35.68 -8.68
C GLY A 586 16.64 36.23 -7.29
N VAL A 587 16.24 35.34 -6.39
CA VAL A 587 15.85 35.71 -5.02
C VAL A 587 16.99 36.42 -4.30
N GLN A 588 16.67 37.56 -3.69
CA GLN A 588 17.57 38.39 -2.89
C GLN A 588 16.85 38.85 -1.62
N THR A 589 17.58 38.91 -0.51
CA THR A 589 17.09 39.47 0.74
C THR A 589 17.57 40.91 0.90
N ARG A 590 16.66 41.82 1.24
CA ARG A 590 16.99 43.23 1.51
C ARG A 590 17.23 43.41 3.01
N ALA A 591 18.38 43.99 3.36
CA ALA A 591 18.60 44.51 4.70
C ALA A 591 17.79 45.81 4.86
N LEU A 592 17.02 45.90 5.94
CA LEU A 592 16.11 47.02 6.21
C LEU A 592 16.67 47.90 7.33
N THR A 593 16.48 49.21 7.21
CA THR A 593 16.71 50.16 8.31
C THR A 593 15.69 49.99 9.42
N ASP A 594 15.97 50.43 10.66
CA ASP A 594 15.04 50.25 11.80
C ASP A 594 13.60 50.75 11.52
N PRO A 595 13.39 51.91 10.84
CA PRO A 595 12.05 52.34 10.45
C PRO A 595 11.37 51.43 9.42
N GLU A 596 12.13 50.87 8.48
CA GLU A 596 11.62 49.91 7.49
C GLU A 596 11.30 48.56 8.13
N GLN A 597 12.10 48.12 9.11
CA GLN A 597 11.80 46.91 9.89
C GLN A 597 10.50 47.07 10.68
N ALA A 598 10.27 48.23 11.31
CA ALA A 598 9.02 48.52 12.00
C ALA A 598 7.82 48.54 11.05
N TYR A 599 8.00 49.09 9.85
CA TYR A 599 6.99 49.08 8.79
C TYR A 599 6.64 47.64 8.36
N ILE A 600 7.62 46.83 7.96
CA ILE A 600 7.38 45.44 7.55
C ILE A 600 6.83 44.60 8.72
N GLY A 601 7.29 44.85 9.94
CA GLY A 601 6.74 44.21 11.14
C GLY A 601 5.26 44.52 11.35
N LEU A 602 4.81 45.75 11.08
CA LEU A 602 3.39 46.13 11.16
C LEU A 602 2.55 45.40 10.09
N HIS A 603 3.03 45.37 8.85
CA HIS A 603 2.39 44.66 7.74
C HIS A 603 2.32 43.15 8.00
N ALA A 604 3.39 42.58 8.56
CA ALA A 604 3.44 41.18 8.95
C ALA A 604 2.41 40.83 10.04
N ARG A 605 2.30 41.67 11.09
CA ARG A 605 1.31 41.52 12.18
C ARG A 605 -0.12 41.50 11.67
N ALA A 606 -0.42 42.31 10.67
CA ALA A 606 -1.76 42.44 10.10
C ALA A 606 -2.03 41.50 8.92
N PHE A 607 -1.09 40.61 8.54
CA PHE A 607 -1.20 39.77 7.33
C PHE A 607 -1.58 40.59 6.08
N THR A 608 -0.92 41.73 5.90
CA THR A 608 -1.19 42.72 4.85
C THR A 608 0.06 42.92 4.00
N PRO A 609 -0.04 42.94 2.64
CA PRO A 609 1.10 43.20 1.76
C PRO A 609 1.61 44.65 1.89
N SER A 610 2.85 44.90 1.46
CA SER A 610 3.47 46.24 1.46
C SER A 610 2.96 47.05 0.27
N THR A 611 2.72 48.35 0.46
CA THR A 611 2.33 49.25 -0.64
C THR A 611 3.43 50.18 -1.11
N ARG A 612 4.67 49.98 -0.62
CA ARG A 612 5.84 50.78 -1.04
C ARG A 612 6.07 50.64 -2.54
N ILE A 613 6.11 51.76 -3.26
CA ILE A 613 6.34 51.78 -4.71
C ILE A 613 7.80 52.10 -4.99
N GLU A 614 8.47 51.26 -5.77
CA GLU A 614 9.81 51.53 -6.30
C GLU A 614 9.68 51.98 -7.76
N THR A 615 10.06 53.24 -8.03
CA THR A 615 10.00 53.81 -9.38
C THR A 615 11.39 53.82 -9.98
N ILE A 616 11.68 52.83 -10.85
CA ILE A 616 12.90 52.80 -11.65
C ILE A 616 12.56 53.43 -13.01
N PRO A 617 13.24 54.52 -13.44
CA PRO A 617 12.99 55.12 -14.75
C PRO A 617 13.23 54.10 -15.88
N GLU A 618 12.33 54.04 -16.87
CA GLU A 618 12.38 53.11 -18.03
C GLU A 618 12.22 51.59 -17.72
N ALA A 619 12.00 51.20 -16.45
CA ALA A 619 11.54 49.86 -16.09
C ALA A 619 10.09 49.91 -15.58
N MET A 620 9.35 48.80 -15.66
CA MET A 620 8.00 48.77 -15.05
C MET A 620 8.10 49.09 -13.56
N SER A 621 7.47 50.18 -13.13
CA SER A 621 7.34 50.54 -11.72
C SER A 621 6.60 49.42 -10.97
N GLY A 622 7.23 48.87 -9.94
CA GLY A 622 6.68 47.78 -9.14
C GLY A 622 6.57 48.16 -7.66
N TYR A 623 5.96 47.29 -6.87
CA TYR A 623 6.07 47.38 -5.41
C TYR A 623 7.49 46.99 -4.99
N ALA A 624 8.09 47.74 -4.07
CA ALA A 624 9.48 47.59 -3.62
C ALA A 624 9.72 46.25 -2.90
N ASP A 625 8.67 45.71 -2.29
CA ASP A 625 8.71 44.56 -1.39
C ASP A 625 7.90 43.35 -1.88
N SER A 626 7.21 43.47 -3.03
CA SER A 626 6.36 42.41 -3.59
C SER A 626 6.85 41.99 -4.98
N THR A 627 6.86 40.68 -5.24
CA THR A 627 7.24 40.12 -6.55
C THR A 627 6.04 39.52 -7.25
N LEU A 628 5.87 39.79 -8.56
CA LEU A 628 4.90 39.09 -9.39
C LEU A 628 5.45 37.69 -9.74
N LEU A 629 4.84 36.65 -9.18
CA LEU A 629 5.29 35.27 -9.36
C LEU A 629 4.30 34.43 -10.16
N THR A 630 4.84 33.58 -11.02
CA THR A 630 4.07 32.51 -11.67
C THR A 630 3.64 31.45 -10.64
N MET A 631 2.63 30.65 -10.98
CA MET A 631 2.14 29.57 -10.12
C MET A 631 3.23 28.60 -9.66
N LEU A 632 4.18 28.26 -10.55
CA LEU A 632 5.26 27.34 -10.23
C LEU A 632 6.31 27.98 -9.30
N GLN A 633 6.53 29.29 -9.42
CA GLN A 633 7.41 30.03 -8.53
C GLN A 633 6.81 30.16 -7.13
N VAL A 634 5.52 30.44 -7.01
CA VAL A 634 4.83 30.41 -5.71
C VAL A 634 4.84 29.00 -5.11
N ALA A 635 4.71 27.95 -5.93
CA ALA A 635 4.82 26.57 -5.48
C ALA A 635 6.19 26.25 -4.86
N ALA A 636 7.29 26.86 -5.33
CA ALA A 636 8.62 26.66 -4.76
C ALA A 636 8.69 27.07 -3.28
N TYR A 637 8.01 28.17 -2.90
CA TYR A 637 7.91 28.60 -1.50
C TYR A 637 6.91 27.79 -0.68
N THR A 638 5.78 27.42 -1.28
CA THR A 638 4.61 26.93 -0.54
C THR A 638 4.45 25.41 -0.52
N ALA A 639 5.25 24.67 -1.30
CA ALA A 639 5.20 23.21 -1.27
C ALA A 639 5.53 22.67 0.15
N PRO A 640 4.84 21.63 0.63
CA PRO A 640 5.09 21.07 1.95
C PRO A 640 6.55 20.63 2.08
N GLY A 641 7.27 21.17 3.06
CA GLY A 641 8.64 20.75 3.37
C GLY A 641 8.64 19.45 4.18
N MET A 642 9.38 18.44 3.73
CA MET A 642 9.46 17.16 4.42
C MET A 642 10.56 17.22 5.51
N PHE A 643 10.28 17.82 6.66
CA PHE A 643 11.25 17.96 7.76
C PHE A 643 10.73 17.36 9.08
N GLU A 644 11.47 16.39 9.64
CA GLU A 644 11.00 15.60 10.80
C GLU A 644 11.09 16.32 12.15
N GLN A 645 12.03 17.26 12.33
CA GLN A 645 12.13 18.04 13.57
C GLN A 645 11.07 19.16 13.54
N GLY A 646 9.81 18.75 13.53
CA GLY A 646 8.67 19.62 13.45
C GLY A 646 7.37 18.92 13.79
N SER A 647 6.29 19.69 13.66
CA SER A 647 4.95 19.24 14.03
C SER A 647 4.30 18.29 13.02
N ALA A 648 4.83 18.18 11.81
CA ALA A 648 4.31 17.29 10.77
C ALA A 648 5.08 15.97 10.77
N LEU A 649 4.37 14.85 10.80
CA LEU A 649 4.99 13.53 10.60
C LEU A 649 5.24 13.30 9.10
N THR A 650 6.51 13.14 8.71
CA THR A 650 6.93 13.03 7.29
C THR A 650 7.64 11.70 6.95
N THR A 651 7.90 10.86 7.96
CA THR A 651 8.56 9.54 7.83
C THR A 651 7.60 8.38 7.58
N GLN A 652 6.31 8.57 7.84
CA GLN A 652 5.32 7.51 7.75
C GLN A 652 4.87 7.32 6.29
N GLU A 653 5.12 6.12 5.74
CA GLU A 653 4.55 5.67 4.45
C GLU A 653 3.02 5.75 4.46
N GLU A 654 2.42 6.06 3.32
CA GLU A 654 0.96 6.07 3.16
C GLU A 654 0.31 4.73 3.54
N THR A 655 -0.94 4.80 4.01
CA THR A 655 -1.75 3.59 4.19
C THR A 655 -2.14 3.05 2.81
N PRO A 656 -1.99 1.73 2.53
CA PRO A 656 -2.37 1.15 1.24
C PRO A 656 -3.81 1.45 0.84
N ALA A 657 -4.10 1.32 -0.45
CA ALA A 657 -5.47 1.42 -0.94
C ALA A 657 -6.31 0.23 -0.41
N PHE A 658 -7.46 0.50 0.18
CA PHE A 658 -8.45 -0.49 0.58
C PHE A 658 -9.78 -0.13 -0.09
N ALA A 659 -10.60 -1.13 -0.37
CA ALA A 659 -11.93 -0.88 -0.91
C ALA A 659 -12.80 -0.14 0.11
N PHE A 660 -13.74 0.65 -0.39
CA PHE A 660 -14.72 1.37 0.41
C PHE A 660 -16.11 1.15 -0.20
N TYR A 661 -17.04 0.60 0.57
CA TYR A 661 -18.37 0.24 0.12
C TYR A 661 -19.44 1.06 0.86
N PRO A 662 -19.94 2.16 0.27
CA PRO A 662 -20.95 3.02 0.91
C PRO A 662 -22.26 2.30 1.24
N ASP A 663 -22.75 1.47 0.33
CA ASP A 663 -24.03 0.77 0.43
C ASP A 663 -23.84 -0.75 0.42
N MET A 664 -23.18 -1.25 1.46
CA MET A 664 -22.92 -2.69 1.60
C MET A 664 -24.21 -3.43 2.02
N PRO A 665 -24.60 -4.51 1.32
CA PRO A 665 -25.78 -5.31 1.70
C PRO A 665 -25.55 -6.06 3.00
N GLY A 666 -26.63 -6.30 3.75
CA GLY A 666 -26.60 -7.01 5.02
C GLY A 666 -27.41 -6.31 6.10
N ASN A 667 -27.96 -7.10 7.02
CA ASN A 667 -28.77 -6.62 8.14
C ASN A 667 -27.99 -6.49 9.45
N ILE A 668 -26.80 -7.09 9.54
CA ILE A 668 -25.95 -6.95 10.73
C ILE A 668 -24.74 -6.06 10.49
N THR A 669 -24.30 -5.38 11.54
CA THR A 669 -23.27 -4.34 11.47
C THR A 669 -22.03 -4.74 12.27
N LEU A 670 -20.89 -4.92 11.60
CA LEU A 670 -19.67 -5.45 12.22
C LEU A 670 -18.64 -4.38 12.58
N ALA A 671 -18.42 -3.41 11.70
CA ALA A 671 -17.33 -2.45 11.82
C ALA A 671 -17.65 -1.14 11.11
N ARG A 672 -16.85 -0.09 11.33
CA ARG A 672 -16.85 1.13 10.52
C ARG A 672 -15.73 1.09 9.49
N GLN A 673 -15.98 1.54 8.27
CA GLN A 673 -15.02 1.52 7.17
C GLN A 673 -14.11 2.75 7.18
N TRP A 674 -12.85 2.56 6.84
CA TRP A 674 -11.86 3.60 6.62
C TRP A 674 -11.77 3.92 5.12
N SER A 675 -11.62 5.20 4.78
CA SER A 675 -11.54 5.66 3.39
C SER A 675 -10.10 5.98 3.00
N SER A 676 -9.59 5.30 1.97
CA SER A 676 -8.26 5.55 1.38
C SER A 676 -8.09 6.93 0.78
N GLU A 677 -9.20 7.54 0.35
CA GLU A 677 -9.20 8.88 -0.25
C GLU A 677 -9.06 9.97 0.80
N THR A 678 -9.81 9.85 1.91
CA THR A 678 -9.80 10.87 2.98
C THR A 678 -8.75 10.60 4.06
N GLY A 679 -8.24 9.37 4.15
CA GLY A 679 -7.34 8.96 5.23
C GLY A 679 -8.03 8.80 6.59
N LEU A 680 -9.37 8.84 6.64
CA LEU A 680 -10.15 8.90 7.89
C LEU A 680 -11.13 7.73 8.02
N LEU A 681 -11.48 7.43 9.28
CA LEU A 681 -12.58 6.53 9.61
C LEU A 681 -13.90 7.22 9.33
N THR A 682 -14.81 6.53 8.66
CA THR A 682 -16.13 7.05 8.28
C THR A 682 -17.23 6.49 9.18
N ASP A 683 -18.44 7.04 9.06
CA ASP A 683 -19.66 6.47 9.66
C ASP A 683 -20.31 5.38 8.80
N THR A 684 -19.70 5.05 7.65
CA THR A 684 -20.12 3.93 6.81
C THR A 684 -19.76 2.61 7.47
N PHE A 685 -20.70 1.68 7.49
CA PHE A 685 -20.51 0.40 8.16
C PHE A 685 -20.08 -0.73 7.21
N LEU A 686 -19.25 -1.63 7.72
CA LEU A 686 -19.08 -2.97 7.17
C LEU A 686 -20.25 -3.83 7.66
N LYS A 687 -21.08 -4.28 6.71
CA LYS A 687 -22.25 -5.12 6.99
C LYS A 687 -22.01 -6.56 6.54
N LEU A 688 -22.78 -7.49 7.12
CA LEU A 688 -22.77 -8.88 6.74
C LEU A 688 -24.21 -9.37 6.47
N SER A 689 -24.36 -10.19 5.45
CA SER A 689 -25.59 -10.89 5.11
C SER A 689 -25.44 -12.40 5.39
N PRO A 690 -26.54 -13.15 5.63
CA PRO A 690 -26.47 -14.58 5.92
C PRO A 690 -25.77 -15.41 4.84
N ASP A 691 -25.96 -15.06 3.56
CA ASP A 691 -25.34 -15.74 2.41
C ASP A 691 -23.81 -15.59 2.38
N ARG A 692 -23.31 -14.45 2.89
CA ARG A 692 -21.87 -14.17 3.03
C ARG A 692 -21.30 -14.57 4.39
N HIS A 693 -22.07 -15.29 5.20
CA HIS A 693 -21.55 -15.86 6.43
C HIS A 693 -20.75 -17.14 6.12
N PHE A 694 -19.45 -17.10 6.45
CA PHE A 694 -18.49 -18.18 6.24
C PHE A 694 -17.67 -18.39 7.52
N HIS A 695 -16.90 -19.47 7.54
CA HIS A 695 -15.81 -19.66 8.50
C HIS A 695 -14.95 -18.39 8.55
N THR A 696 -14.71 -17.88 9.75
CA THR A 696 -14.05 -16.59 9.95
C THR A 696 -12.80 -16.73 10.79
N ALA A 697 -11.67 -16.22 10.28
CA ALA A 697 -10.43 -16.16 11.02
C ALA A 697 -10.18 -14.75 11.58
N PHE A 698 -9.97 -14.64 12.88
CA PHE A 698 -9.55 -13.42 13.57
C PHE A 698 -8.09 -13.57 13.98
N VAL A 699 -7.20 -12.86 13.31
CA VAL A 699 -5.76 -13.10 13.37
C VAL A 699 -5.01 -11.86 13.77
N GLY A 700 -4.03 -11.99 14.65
CA GLY A 700 -3.08 -10.92 14.98
C GLY A 700 -2.52 -11.01 16.38
N ASP A 701 -1.62 -10.11 16.72
CA ASP A 701 -0.94 -10.05 18.01
C ASP A 701 -1.94 -9.85 19.19
N THR A 702 -1.49 -10.16 20.40
CA THR A 702 -2.27 -10.00 21.63
C THR A 702 -2.62 -8.53 21.91
N GLY A 703 -3.88 -8.28 22.27
CA GLY A 703 -4.36 -6.94 22.62
C GLY A 703 -4.80 -6.06 21.46
N PHE A 704 -4.79 -6.54 20.21
CA PHE A 704 -5.17 -5.76 19.01
C PHE A 704 -6.66 -5.81 18.63
N GLY A 705 -7.51 -6.44 19.44
CA GLY A 705 -8.96 -6.41 19.21
C GLY A 705 -9.55 -7.60 18.45
N LYS A 706 -8.81 -8.72 18.34
CA LYS A 706 -9.35 -10.00 17.82
C LYS A 706 -10.69 -10.37 18.45
N SER A 707 -10.72 -10.42 19.79
CA SER A 707 -11.93 -10.76 20.55
C SER A 707 -13.06 -9.76 20.31
N ILE A 708 -12.76 -8.46 20.18
CA ILE A 708 -13.79 -7.43 19.90
C ILE A 708 -14.52 -7.72 18.59
N ALA A 709 -13.79 -8.04 17.52
CA ALA A 709 -14.41 -8.36 16.23
C ALA A 709 -15.18 -9.69 16.27
N ALA A 710 -14.63 -10.70 16.96
CA ALA A 710 -15.28 -12.00 17.14
C ALA A 710 -16.58 -11.90 17.94
N GLU A 711 -16.55 -11.20 19.07
CA GLU A 711 -17.73 -10.92 19.91
C GLU A 711 -18.79 -10.15 19.15
N ARG A 712 -18.39 -9.15 18.36
CA ARG A 712 -19.33 -8.36 17.55
C ARG A 712 -20.04 -9.23 16.52
N LEU A 713 -19.31 -10.13 15.86
CA LEU A 713 -19.90 -11.12 14.96
C LEU A 713 -20.85 -12.04 15.72
N ALA A 714 -20.40 -12.66 16.83
CA ALA A 714 -21.19 -13.59 17.63
C ALA A 714 -22.51 -12.96 18.14
N TYR A 715 -22.42 -11.75 18.69
CA TYR A 715 -23.56 -11.01 19.22
C TYR A 715 -24.60 -10.73 18.14
N GLU A 716 -24.19 -10.17 17.01
CA GLU A 716 -25.11 -9.79 15.94
C GLU A 716 -25.75 -11.02 15.26
N THR A 717 -24.98 -12.07 14.97
CA THR A 717 -25.53 -13.28 14.33
C THR A 717 -26.43 -14.06 15.28
N THR A 718 -26.12 -14.10 16.58
CA THR A 718 -27.02 -14.73 17.57
C THR A 718 -28.32 -13.93 17.66
N ARG A 719 -28.24 -12.61 17.86
CA ARG A 719 -29.43 -11.78 18.10
C ARG A 719 -30.34 -11.68 16.86
N PHE A 720 -29.78 -11.46 15.67
CA PHE A 720 -30.59 -11.21 14.48
C PHE A 720 -30.90 -12.46 13.67
N TRP A 721 -30.07 -13.51 13.73
CA TRP A 721 -30.27 -14.73 12.94
C TRP A 721 -30.62 -15.96 13.81
N HIS A 722 -30.71 -15.79 15.13
CA HIS A 722 -31.07 -16.84 16.10
C HIS A 722 -30.19 -18.09 15.98
N TYR A 723 -28.88 -17.88 15.87
CA TYR A 723 -27.93 -18.98 15.81
C TYR A 723 -27.73 -19.62 17.19
N ARG A 724 -27.42 -20.93 17.17
CA ARG A 724 -26.86 -21.64 18.31
C ARG A 724 -25.37 -21.35 18.38
N THR A 725 -24.98 -20.50 19.32
CA THR A 725 -23.62 -19.98 19.45
C THR A 725 -22.89 -20.64 20.60
N ILE A 726 -21.73 -21.24 20.29
CA ILE A 726 -20.90 -21.91 21.28
C ILE A 726 -19.56 -21.20 21.32
N VAL A 727 -19.19 -20.68 22.49
CA VAL A 727 -17.92 -20.02 22.71
C VAL A 727 -17.04 -20.93 23.56
N LEU A 728 -15.95 -21.39 22.97
CA LEU A 728 -14.91 -22.15 23.64
C LEU A 728 -13.85 -21.16 24.11
N ASP A 729 -14.05 -20.61 25.31
CA ASP A 729 -13.18 -19.60 25.90
C ASP A 729 -12.05 -20.29 26.68
N PHE A 730 -10.82 -20.23 26.18
CA PHE A 730 -9.67 -20.85 26.85
C PHE A 730 -9.29 -20.10 28.14
N GLY A 731 -9.69 -18.83 28.24
CA GLY A 731 -9.57 -17.97 29.41
C GLY A 731 -10.93 -17.73 30.10
N GLN A 732 -11.24 -16.46 30.32
CA GLN A 732 -12.43 -15.95 31.03
C GLN A 732 -12.94 -14.62 30.40
N GLY A 733 -12.65 -14.38 29.11
CA GLY A 733 -12.88 -13.08 28.45
C GLY A 733 -14.29 -12.86 27.90
N TRP A 734 -15.10 -13.92 27.78
CA TRP A 734 -16.41 -13.86 27.12
C TRP A 734 -17.60 -13.74 28.07
N ARG A 735 -17.40 -13.74 29.40
CA ARG A 735 -18.48 -13.59 30.40
C ARG A 735 -19.36 -12.36 30.25
N LYS A 736 -18.83 -11.27 29.67
CA LYS A 736 -19.62 -10.09 29.33
C LYS A 736 -20.79 -10.37 28.39
N ALA A 737 -20.82 -11.53 27.73
CA ALA A 737 -21.97 -11.99 26.96
C ALA A 737 -23.27 -12.04 27.78
N LEU A 738 -23.18 -12.29 29.10
CA LEU A 738 -24.33 -12.23 30.02
C LEU A 738 -25.04 -10.87 29.96
N ASN A 739 -24.26 -9.81 29.78
CA ASN A 739 -24.70 -8.42 29.77
C ASN A 739 -24.85 -7.85 28.34
N TRP A 740 -24.94 -8.71 27.32
CA TRP A 740 -25.20 -8.26 25.95
C TRP A 740 -26.67 -7.84 25.77
N PRO A 741 -26.93 -6.66 25.19
CA PRO A 741 -28.28 -6.12 25.07
C PRO A 741 -29.12 -6.91 24.05
N GLY A 742 -30.34 -7.31 24.41
CA GLY A 742 -31.24 -8.05 23.51
C GLY A 742 -31.08 -9.58 23.57
N VAL A 743 -30.08 -10.10 24.28
CA VAL A 743 -29.79 -11.55 24.39
C VAL A 743 -29.69 -12.00 25.84
N GLY A 744 -29.08 -11.18 26.71
CA GLY A 744 -28.91 -11.49 28.13
C GLY A 744 -30.24 -11.65 28.88
N PRO A 745 -30.27 -12.33 30.04
CA PRO A 745 -31.50 -12.69 30.76
C PRO A 745 -32.45 -11.49 30.99
N ILE A 746 -31.91 -10.38 31.51
CA ILE A 746 -32.65 -9.15 31.81
C ILE A 746 -33.08 -8.38 30.55
N SER A 747 -32.31 -8.49 29.46
CA SER A 747 -32.47 -7.66 28.27
C SER A 747 -33.01 -8.40 27.05
N SER A 748 -33.33 -9.69 27.20
CA SER A 748 -33.82 -10.54 26.12
C SER A 748 -35.14 -10.01 25.57
N GLU A 749 -35.27 -9.97 24.24
CA GLU A 749 -36.45 -9.41 23.57
C GLU A 749 -37.73 -10.22 23.88
N ASP A 750 -37.58 -11.50 24.23
CA ASP A 750 -38.67 -12.44 24.54
C ASP A 750 -38.77 -12.82 26.03
N SER A 751 -37.93 -12.23 26.90
CA SER A 751 -37.86 -12.51 28.34
C SER A 751 -37.51 -13.97 28.71
N LEU A 752 -37.00 -14.78 27.79
CA LEU A 752 -36.66 -16.18 28.04
C LEU A 752 -35.17 -16.41 28.37
N GLY A 753 -34.32 -15.41 28.16
CA GLY A 753 -32.88 -15.48 28.41
C GLY A 753 -32.15 -16.43 27.47
N HIS A 754 -31.24 -15.88 26.66
CA HIS A 754 -30.52 -16.63 25.62
C HIS A 754 -29.01 -16.73 25.88
N VAL A 755 -28.59 -16.64 27.14
CA VAL A 755 -27.19 -16.77 27.55
C VAL A 755 -27.05 -17.73 28.73
N ASP A 756 -26.12 -18.66 28.63
CA ASP A 756 -25.64 -19.47 29.76
C ASP A 756 -24.11 -19.47 29.79
N ILE A 757 -23.56 -19.67 30.98
CA ILE A 757 -22.12 -19.73 31.22
C ILE A 757 -21.85 -20.99 32.04
N ARG A 758 -20.90 -21.80 31.56
CA ARG A 758 -20.44 -23.02 32.23
C ARG A 758 -18.94 -23.05 32.28
N GLN A 759 -18.40 -23.48 33.41
CA GLN A 759 -16.97 -23.42 33.70
C GLN A 759 -16.36 -24.81 33.74
N LEU A 760 -15.18 -24.97 33.12
CA LEU A 760 -14.50 -26.26 33.04
C LEU A 760 -13.78 -26.65 34.34
N TYR A 761 -13.53 -25.70 35.24
CA TYR A 761 -12.83 -25.97 36.50
C TYR A 761 -13.82 -26.27 37.65
N PRO A 762 -13.51 -27.22 38.55
CA PRO A 762 -14.48 -27.69 39.55
C PRO A 762 -14.82 -26.73 40.69
N GLY A 763 -13.94 -25.76 40.99
CA GLY A 763 -14.14 -24.77 42.05
C GLY A 763 -15.00 -23.57 41.63
N SER A 764 -15.59 -23.63 40.45
CA SER A 764 -16.35 -22.56 39.84
C SER A 764 -17.79 -22.48 40.37
N PRO A 765 -18.47 -21.32 40.23
CA PRO A 765 -19.88 -21.19 40.62
C PRO A 765 -20.84 -22.02 39.76
N ARG A 766 -20.51 -22.25 38.48
CA ARG A 766 -21.33 -23.00 37.53
C ARG A 766 -20.50 -24.05 36.75
N PRO A 767 -19.99 -25.09 37.41
CA PRO A 767 -19.17 -26.11 36.77
C PRO A 767 -19.97 -26.89 35.72
N LEU A 768 -19.34 -27.20 34.59
CA LEU A 768 -19.88 -28.08 33.56
C LEU A 768 -19.81 -29.54 34.05
N ARG A 769 -20.91 -30.06 34.59
CA ARG A 769 -21.02 -31.47 34.97
C ARG A 769 -21.18 -32.35 33.73
N TRP A 770 -20.10 -32.99 33.28
CA TRP A 770 -20.05 -33.73 32.01
C TRP A 770 -19.24 -35.03 32.13
N ASN A 771 -19.87 -36.20 31.99
CA ASN A 771 -19.14 -37.46 31.89
C ASN A 771 -18.51 -37.62 30.50
N ILE A 772 -17.18 -37.44 30.39
CA ILE A 772 -16.47 -37.49 29.11
C ILE A 772 -16.42 -38.90 28.49
N LEU A 773 -16.63 -39.95 29.28
CA LEU A 773 -16.68 -41.33 28.78
C LEU A 773 -18.10 -41.81 28.46
N GLN A 774 -19.12 -41.01 28.76
CA GLN A 774 -20.48 -41.29 28.31
C GLN A 774 -20.60 -41.03 26.81
N VAL A 775 -21.14 -42.00 26.07
CA VAL A 775 -21.35 -41.87 24.62
C VAL A 775 -22.48 -40.86 24.37
N PRO A 776 -22.32 -39.88 23.46
CA PRO A 776 -23.37 -38.94 23.09
C PRO A 776 -24.53 -39.59 22.32
N LYS A 777 -25.73 -39.01 22.38
CA LYS A 777 -26.95 -39.58 21.76
C LYS A 777 -26.84 -39.90 20.26
N ARG A 778 -26.02 -39.15 19.50
CA ARG A 778 -25.97 -39.24 18.02
C ARG A 778 -24.61 -39.68 17.46
N ILE A 779 -23.73 -40.22 18.29
CA ILE A 779 -22.39 -40.67 17.88
C ILE A 779 -22.23 -42.14 18.24
N GLU A 780 -21.90 -42.95 17.23
CA GLU A 780 -21.65 -44.37 17.40
C GLU A 780 -20.56 -44.64 18.47
N PRO A 781 -20.75 -45.60 19.40
CA PRO A 781 -19.81 -45.86 20.49
C PRO A 781 -18.37 -46.13 20.05
N GLY A 782 -18.19 -46.91 18.97
CA GLY A 782 -16.86 -47.24 18.45
C GLY A 782 -16.13 -46.01 17.92
N ARG A 783 -16.84 -45.13 17.22
CA ARG A 783 -16.32 -43.85 16.72
C ARG A 783 -16.01 -42.88 17.87
N TYR A 784 -16.92 -42.74 18.83
CA TYR A 784 -16.73 -41.88 20.00
C TYR A 784 -15.48 -42.27 20.80
N ARG A 785 -15.31 -43.57 21.08
CA ARG A 785 -14.13 -44.10 21.77
C ARG A 785 -12.82 -43.75 21.06
N SER A 786 -12.76 -43.89 19.73
CA SER A 786 -11.57 -43.48 18.96
C SER A 786 -11.33 -41.97 19.09
N MET A 787 -12.38 -41.17 18.95
CA MET A 787 -12.32 -39.71 19.00
C MET A 787 -11.78 -39.21 20.35
N VAL A 788 -12.23 -39.79 21.48
CA VAL A 788 -11.69 -39.46 22.82
C VAL A 788 -10.19 -39.75 22.89
N ALA A 789 -9.74 -40.94 22.48
CA ALA A 789 -8.32 -41.30 22.52
C ALA A 789 -7.46 -40.37 21.64
N GLU A 790 -7.94 -40.07 20.43
CA GLU A 790 -7.25 -39.23 19.46
C GLU A 790 -7.13 -37.78 19.95
N LEU A 791 -8.22 -37.17 20.41
CA LEU A 791 -8.20 -35.77 20.85
C LEU A 791 -7.36 -35.57 22.12
N PHE A 792 -7.43 -36.51 23.08
CA PHE A 792 -6.57 -36.48 24.26
C PHE A 792 -5.09 -36.70 23.93
N ALA A 793 -4.78 -37.50 22.89
CA ALA A 793 -3.43 -37.61 22.37
C ALA A 793 -2.96 -36.29 21.74
N ASN A 794 -3.79 -35.67 20.90
CA ASN A 794 -3.47 -34.43 20.20
C ASN A 794 -3.24 -33.26 21.16
N ALA A 795 -4.13 -33.08 22.14
CA ALA A 795 -4.02 -32.03 23.15
C ALA A 795 -2.66 -32.03 23.87
N GLY A 796 -2.04 -33.20 24.03
CA GLY A 796 -0.74 -33.37 24.67
C GLY A 796 0.44 -33.59 23.72
N ARG A 797 0.19 -33.50 22.40
CA ARG A 797 1.13 -33.84 21.31
C ARG A 797 1.78 -35.21 21.49
N MET A 798 0.96 -36.20 21.82
CA MET A 798 1.38 -37.58 22.10
C MET A 798 1.62 -38.38 20.81
N GLY A 799 2.60 -39.28 20.84
CA GLY A 799 2.96 -40.12 19.70
C GLY A 799 2.00 -41.31 19.47
N ALA A 800 2.11 -41.97 18.31
CA ALA A 800 1.24 -43.08 17.90
C ALA A 800 1.20 -44.25 18.91
N ARG A 801 2.32 -44.54 19.60
CA ARG A 801 2.37 -45.58 20.63
C ARG A 801 1.51 -45.25 21.85
N GLN A 802 1.56 -43.99 22.29
CA GLN A 802 0.76 -43.49 23.42
C GLN A 802 -0.73 -43.53 23.09
N LEU A 803 -1.10 -43.08 21.89
CA LEU A 803 -2.45 -43.21 21.35
C LEU A 803 -2.93 -44.68 21.33
N GLY A 804 -2.06 -45.61 20.89
CA GLY A 804 -2.35 -47.03 20.86
C GLY A 804 -2.74 -47.61 22.23
N PHE A 805 -1.98 -47.28 23.28
CA PHE A 805 -2.28 -47.71 24.66
C PHE A 805 -3.60 -47.13 25.16
N MET A 806 -3.81 -45.82 24.97
CA MET A 806 -5.04 -45.12 25.35
C MET A 806 -6.27 -45.73 24.70
N ARG A 807 -6.23 -45.94 23.37
CA ARG A 807 -7.33 -46.53 22.60
C ARG A 807 -7.62 -47.97 23.01
N ARG A 808 -6.59 -48.78 23.28
CA ARG A 808 -6.75 -50.16 23.73
C ARG A 808 -7.42 -50.22 25.11
N ALA A 809 -6.94 -49.43 26.07
CA ALA A 809 -7.51 -49.37 27.41
C ALA A 809 -8.98 -48.93 27.39
N LEU A 810 -9.34 -47.91 26.60
CA LEU A 810 -10.74 -47.51 26.41
C LEU A 810 -11.58 -48.59 25.74
N THR A 811 -11.04 -49.31 24.75
CA THR A 811 -11.77 -50.40 24.07
C THR A 811 -12.10 -51.51 25.05
N GLU A 812 -11.16 -51.93 25.89
CA GLU A 812 -11.39 -52.95 26.91
C GLU A 812 -12.45 -52.48 27.93
N LEU A 813 -12.38 -51.24 28.40
CA LEU A 813 -13.37 -50.68 29.33
C LEU A 813 -14.78 -50.59 28.74
N TYR A 814 -14.90 -50.13 27.50
CA TYR A 814 -16.18 -50.03 26.81
C TYR A 814 -16.79 -51.42 26.54
N TYR A 815 -15.94 -52.41 26.26
CA TYR A 815 -16.37 -53.79 26.08
C TYR A 815 -16.87 -54.42 27.40
N GLU A 816 -16.11 -54.27 28.48
CA GLU A 816 -16.49 -54.77 29.82
C GLU A 816 -17.78 -54.12 30.35
N ALA A 817 -18.04 -52.86 30.02
CA ALA A 817 -19.27 -52.16 30.36
C ALA A 817 -20.43 -52.42 29.39
N GLY A 818 -20.24 -53.20 28.33
CA GLY A 818 -21.28 -53.52 27.36
C GLY A 818 -21.73 -52.34 26.48
N VAL A 819 -20.86 -51.35 26.29
CA VAL A 819 -21.16 -50.10 25.57
C VAL A 819 -21.03 -50.25 24.05
N LEU A 820 -20.18 -51.16 23.57
CA LEU A 820 -20.00 -51.44 22.14
C LEU A 820 -21.13 -52.32 21.58
N THR A 821 -22.37 -51.84 21.66
CA THR A 821 -23.61 -52.60 21.38
C THR A 821 -23.71 -53.15 19.95
N GLY A 822 -23.02 -52.54 18.99
CA GLY A 822 -22.93 -53.02 17.60
C GLY A 822 -21.74 -53.97 17.30
N ASP A 823 -20.85 -54.23 18.26
CA ASP A 823 -19.71 -55.12 18.04
C ASP A 823 -20.15 -56.59 18.12
N PRO A 824 -19.92 -57.42 17.07
CA PRO A 824 -20.26 -58.84 17.08
C PRO A 824 -19.66 -59.60 18.26
N LYS A 825 -18.49 -59.20 18.76
CA LYS A 825 -17.88 -59.83 19.94
C LYS A 825 -18.73 -59.64 21.19
N LEU A 826 -19.34 -58.46 21.33
CA LEU A 826 -20.20 -58.16 22.48
C LEU A 826 -21.56 -58.87 22.34
N GLN A 827 -22.14 -58.85 21.14
CA GLN A 827 -23.44 -59.49 20.86
C GLN A 827 -23.41 -61.00 21.07
N ASN A 828 -22.29 -61.66 20.76
CA ASN A 828 -22.09 -63.09 21.02
C ASN A 828 -21.62 -63.39 22.47
N GLY A 829 -21.43 -62.36 23.29
CA GLY A 829 -20.91 -62.47 24.65
C GLY A 829 -21.99 -62.43 25.74
N PRO A 830 -21.59 -62.47 27.02
CA PRO A 830 -22.51 -62.45 28.16
C PRO A 830 -23.33 -61.15 28.29
N LEU A 831 -22.90 -60.06 27.64
CA LEU A 831 -23.62 -58.77 27.62
C LEU A 831 -24.40 -58.53 26.31
N GLY A 832 -24.54 -59.58 25.49
CA GLY A 832 -25.24 -59.58 24.19
C GLY A 832 -26.77 -59.58 24.27
N HIS A 833 -27.33 -59.37 25.47
CA HIS A 833 -28.76 -59.27 25.73
C HIS A 833 -29.06 -58.16 26.75
N LEU A 834 -30.32 -57.74 26.83
CA LEU A 834 -30.82 -56.82 27.87
C LEU A 834 -30.66 -57.46 29.25
N GLN A 835 -30.06 -56.74 30.20
CA GLN A 835 -29.63 -57.30 31.48
C GLN A 835 -30.69 -57.23 32.57
N ASP A 836 -31.41 -56.11 32.67
CA ASP A 836 -32.37 -55.84 33.74
C ASP A 836 -33.63 -55.14 33.23
N GLU A 837 -34.65 -55.02 34.08
CA GLU A 837 -35.90 -54.34 33.76
C GLU A 837 -35.71 -52.85 33.43
N HIS A 838 -34.63 -52.19 33.90
CA HIS A 838 -34.38 -50.78 33.57
C HIS A 838 -33.90 -50.62 32.13
N GLU A 839 -33.04 -51.54 31.64
CA GLU A 839 -32.67 -51.58 30.23
C GLU A 839 -33.90 -51.84 29.34
N VAL A 840 -34.84 -52.69 29.79
CA VAL A 840 -36.12 -52.93 29.09
C VAL A 840 -36.99 -51.68 29.07
N GLU A 841 -37.16 -50.99 30.20
CA GLU A 841 -37.93 -49.74 30.30
C GLU A 841 -37.34 -48.64 29.41
N LEU A 842 -36.01 -48.53 29.35
CA LEU A 842 -35.31 -47.58 28.48
C LEU A 842 -35.67 -47.81 27.00
N ILE A 843 -35.63 -49.07 26.54
CA ILE A 843 -35.97 -49.39 25.15
C ILE A 843 -37.46 -49.20 24.89
N ARG A 844 -38.35 -49.54 25.85
CA ARG A 844 -39.79 -49.23 25.72
C ARG A 844 -40.04 -47.73 25.57
N TYR A 845 -39.33 -46.90 26.33
CA TYR A 845 -39.43 -45.44 26.24
C TYR A 845 -39.00 -44.94 24.85
N GLU A 846 -37.88 -45.44 24.31
CA GLU A 846 -37.44 -45.10 22.95
C GLU A 846 -38.46 -45.53 21.88
N ARG A 847 -39.00 -46.76 21.95
CA ARG A 847 -40.08 -47.22 21.06
C ARG A 847 -41.32 -46.35 21.14
N GLN A 848 -41.74 -45.95 22.34
CA GLN A 848 -42.86 -45.02 22.53
C GLN A 848 -42.60 -43.67 21.87
N SER A 849 -41.36 -43.15 21.98
CA SER A 849 -40.99 -41.88 21.36
C SER A 849 -40.99 -41.92 19.82
N LEU A 850 -40.80 -43.12 19.24
CA LEU A 850 -40.81 -43.39 17.80
C LEU A 850 -42.17 -43.88 17.28
N GLY A 851 -43.15 -44.14 18.17
CA GLY A 851 -44.48 -44.64 17.81
C GLY A 851 -44.53 -46.13 17.42
N GLU A 852 -43.57 -46.93 17.88
CA GLU A 852 -43.45 -48.36 17.57
C GLU A 852 -44.19 -49.26 18.58
N THR A 853 -44.50 -50.51 18.18
CA THR A 853 -45.24 -51.49 19.01
C THR A 853 -44.41 -52.03 20.18
N LEU A 854 -45.04 -52.16 21.36
CA LEU A 854 -44.37 -52.37 22.66
C LEU A 854 -44.16 -53.82 23.09
N ASP A 855 -44.75 -54.79 22.39
CA ASP A 855 -44.82 -56.16 22.87
C ASP A 855 -43.58 -56.98 22.44
N ASP A 856 -43.04 -57.76 23.38
CA ASP A 856 -41.93 -58.75 23.31
C ASP A 856 -40.60 -58.41 24.05
N LEU A 857 -40.45 -57.21 24.64
CA LEU A 857 -39.22 -56.86 25.38
C LEU A 857 -39.20 -57.41 26.83
N HIS A 858 -38.15 -58.17 27.16
CA HIS A 858 -37.88 -58.73 28.48
C HIS A 858 -36.37 -58.84 28.76
N PRO A 859 -35.91 -58.93 30.03
CA PRO A 859 -34.52 -59.25 30.34
C PRO A 859 -34.11 -60.57 29.66
N GLY A 860 -33.00 -60.57 28.91
CA GLY A 860 -32.59 -61.68 28.05
C GLY A 860 -32.85 -61.47 26.55
N THR A 861 -33.59 -60.43 26.16
CA THR A 861 -33.78 -60.08 24.74
C THR A 861 -32.43 -59.79 24.07
N LEU A 862 -32.15 -60.42 22.92
CA LEU A 862 -30.88 -60.30 22.20
C LEU A 862 -30.69 -58.90 21.62
N LEU A 863 -29.48 -58.34 21.75
CA LEU A 863 -29.16 -57.03 21.18
C LEU A 863 -29.27 -57.01 19.65
N GLU A 864 -28.99 -58.12 18.97
CA GLU A 864 -29.13 -58.25 17.51
C GLU A 864 -30.57 -57.99 17.02
N SER A 865 -31.57 -58.17 17.88
CA SER A 865 -32.98 -57.92 17.55
C SER A 865 -33.40 -56.44 17.67
N LEU A 866 -32.54 -55.58 18.21
CA LEU A 866 -32.82 -54.17 18.45
C LEU A 866 -32.45 -53.30 17.25
N SER A 867 -33.18 -52.20 17.06
CA SER A 867 -32.88 -51.20 16.04
C SER A 867 -31.60 -50.41 16.38
N PRO A 868 -30.93 -49.76 15.39
CA PRO A 868 -29.74 -48.94 15.66
C PRO A 868 -29.97 -47.82 16.68
N SER A 869 -31.18 -47.25 16.72
CA SER A 869 -31.55 -46.20 17.68
C SER A 869 -31.65 -46.73 19.12
N GLU A 870 -32.23 -47.92 19.28
CA GLU A 870 -32.34 -48.62 20.57
C GLU A 870 -30.96 -49.06 21.08
N LEU A 871 -30.11 -49.60 20.20
CA LEU A 871 -28.73 -49.95 20.53
C LEU A 871 -27.91 -48.73 20.95
N GLN A 872 -28.16 -47.56 20.35
CA GLN A 872 -27.53 -46.31 20.73
C GLN A 872 -28.01 -45.84 22.10
N ALA A 873 -29.32 -45.84 22.36
CA ALA A 873 -29.87 -45.46 23.67
C ALA A 873 -29.32 -46.35 24.80
N LEU A 874 -29.23 -47.66 24.55
CA LEU A 874 -28.62 -48.61 25.47
C LEU A 874 -27.13 -48.30 25.72
N ALA A 875 -26.37 -48.00 24.67
CA ALA A 875 -24.95 -47.63 24.80
C ALA A 875 -24.77 -46.34 25.61
N VAL A 876 -25.62 -45.33 25.39
CA VAL A 876 -25.64 -44.09 26.18
C VAL A 876 -25.91 -44.39 27.65
N TYR A 877 -26.88 -45.26 27.94
CA TYR A 877 -27.21 -45.66 29.31
C TYR A 877 -26.08 -46.44 30.00
N ARG A 878 -25.56 -47.48 29.36
CA ARG A 878 -24.46 -48.31 29.90
C ARG A 878 -23.18 -47.49 30.14
N SER A 879 -22.87 -46.54 29.27
CA SER A 879 -21.67 -45.71 29.37
C SER A 879 -21.71 -44.66 30.50
N ARG A 880 -22.87 -44.31 31.05
CA ARG A 880 -22.98 -43.39 32.21
C ARG A 880 -22.21 -43.85 33.46
N LYS A 881 -22.01 -45.17 33.59
CA LYS A 881 -21.29 -45.82 34.69
C LYS A 881 -19.77 -45.85 34.50
N LEU A 882 -19.27 -45.46 33.34
CA LEU A 882 -17.84 -45.36 33.06
C LEU A 882 -17.24 -44.12 33.72
N ASP A 883 -16.00 -44.25 34.16
CA ASP A 883 -15.28 -43.24 34.90
C ASP A 883 -13.81 -43.17 34.42
N VAL A 884 -13.26 -41.96 34.35
CA VAL A 884 -11.89 -41.72 33.88
C VAL A 884 -10.86 -42.34 34.82
N SER A 885 -11.15 -42.42 36.12
CA SER A 885 -10.34 -43.14 37.10
C SER A 885 -10.05 -44.60 36.67
N LYS A 886 -11.07 -45.33 36.21
CA LYS A 886 -10.90 -46.70 35.71
C LYS A 886 -10.02 -46.77 34.46
N TRP A 887 -10.02 -45.73 33.64
CA TRP A 887 -9.14 -45.62 32.48
C TRP A 887 -7.68 -45.44 32.88
N VAL A 888 -7.41 -44.57 33.85
CA VAL A 888 -6.08 -44.38 34.43
C VAL A 888 -5.60 -45.67 35.10
N ASP A 889 -6.45 -46.34 35.90
CA ASP A 889 -6.10 -47.59 36.57
C ASP A 889 -5.73 -48.71 35.58
N ARG A 890 -6.47 -48.85 34.48
CA ARG A 890 -6.15 -49.81 33.42
C ARG A 890 -4.79 -49.54 32.78
N LEU A 891 -4.46 -48.26 32.54
CA LEU A 891 -3.16 -47.85 32.01
C LEU A 891 -2.03 -48.09 33.02
N ARG A 892 -2.28 -47.92 34.32
CA ARG A 892 -1.33 -48.30 35.39
C ARG A 892 -1.04 -49.79 35.38
N THR A 893 -2.07 -50.63 35.25
CA THR A 893 -1.88 -52.10 35.11
C THR A 893 -1.04 -52.47 33.89
N TYR A 894 -1.19 -51.75 32.77
CA TYR A 894 -0.32 -51.97 31.60
C TYR A 894 1.14 -51.60 31.90
N LYS A 895 1.39 -50.47 32.59
CA LYS A 895 2.73 -50.04 32.98
C LYS A 895 3.41 -51.08 33.88
N GLU A 896 2.68 -51.65 34.85
CA GLU A 896 3.19 -52.69 35.75
C GLU A 896 3.57 -53.98 35.00
N LYS A 897 2.77 -54.38 34.01
CA LYS A 897 3.04 -55.59 33.20
C LYS A 897 4.22 -55.47 32.24
N LEU A 898 4.72 -54.25 31.98
CA LEU A 898 5.76 -53.96 30.99
C LEU A 898 7.15 -53.79 31.61
N GLU A 899 7.51 -54.58 32.63
CA GLU A 899 8.78 -54.48 33.37
C GLU A 899 10.04 -54.51 32.49
N ARG A 900 10.01 -55.21 31.33
CA ARG A 900 11.16 -55.38 30.43
C ARG A 900 11.19 -54.44 29.22
N ASP A 901 10.12 -53.71 28.93
CA ASP A 901 10.03 -52.79 27.79
C ASP A 901 10.08 -51.34 28.28
N GLN A 902 11.30 -50.85 28.47
CA GLN A 902 11.57 -49.51 28.99
C GLN A 902 10.95 -48.41 28.11
N VAL A 903 10.90 -48.61 26.79
CA VAL A 903 10.39 -47.62 25.85
C VAL A 903 8.86 -47.48 25.96
N SER A 904 8.15 -48.60 26.04
CA SER A 904 6.70 -48.60 26.26
C SER A 904 6.34 -48.10 27.66
N ARG A 905 7.15 -48.42 28.67
CA ARG A 905 6.98 -47.92 30.03
C ARG A 905 7.09 -46.40 30.12
N THR A 906 8.14 -45.80 29.53
CA THR A 906 8.30 -44.34 29.48
C THR A 906 7.15 -43.68 28.70
N SER A 907 6.70 -44.30 27.60
CA SER A 907 5.56 -43.81 26.82
C SER A 907 4.27 -43.76 27.66
N LEU A 908 3.97 -44.83 28.41
CA LEU A 908 2.81 -44.93 29.32
C LEU A 908 2.91 -43.95 30.50
N GLU A 909 4.10 -43.75 31.06
CA GLU A 909 4.33 -42.76 32.12
C GLU A 909 3.98 -41.34 31.66
N GLY A 910 4.38 -40.97 30.44
CA GLY A 910 3.99 -39.69 29.85
C GLY A 910 2.49 -39.53 29.60
N VAL A 911 1.75 -40.63 29.39
CA VAL A 911 0.28 -40.63 29.27
C VAL A 911 -0.37 -40.46 30.65
N LEU A 912 0.08 -41.23 31.64
CA LEU A 912 -0.45 -41.20 33.00
C LEU A 912 -0.30 -39.80 33.62
N LEU A 913 0.87 -39.17 33.50
CA LEU A 913 1.11 -37.80 34.01
C LEU A 913 0.09 -36.76 33.50
N ARG A 914 -0.47 -36.97 32.31
CA ARG A 914 -1.47 -36.06 31.71
C ARG A 914 -2.91 -36.43 32.06
N LEU A 915 -3.21 -37.73 32.21
CA LEU A 915 -4.56 -38.21 32.51
C LEU A 915 -4.88 -38.29 34.01
N GLU A 916 -3.87 -38.39 34.89
CA GLU A 916 -4.04 -38.56 36.33
C GLU A 916 -4.87 -37.46 36.97
N GLN A 917 -4.72 -36.21 36.50
CA GLN A 917 -5.54 -35.09 36.97
C GLN A 917 -7.05 -35.28 36.78
N PHE A 918 -7.48 -36.02 35.76
CA PHE A 918 -8.90 -36.35 35.56
C PHE A 918 -9.40 -37.44 36.51
N SER A 919 -8.49 -38.19 37.13
CA SER A 919 -8.81 -39.24 38.11
C SER A 919 -8.80 -38.74 39.56
N GLU A 920 -8.37 -37.50 39.81
CA GLU A 920 -8.14 -36.97 41.16
C GLU A 920 -9.16 -35.91 41.59
N GLY A 921 -9.42 -35.87 42.90
CA GLY A 921 -10.09 -34.77 43.60
C GLY A 921 -11.45 -34.38 43.01
N HIS A 922 -11.60 -33.07 42.73
CA HIS A 922 -12.83 -32.50 42.20
C HIS A 922 -13.00 -32.68 40.68
N MET A 923 -11.91 -32.87 39.93
CA MET A 923 -11.96 -33.13 38.48
C MET A 923 -12.64 -34.47 38.20
N ALA A 924 -12.31 -35.52 38.97
CA ALA A 924 -13.00 -36.80 38.89
C ALA A 924 -14.50 -36.70 39.20
N LYS A 925 -14.89 -35.81 40.13
CA LYS A 925 -16.31 -35.57 40.41
C LYS A 925 -17.02 -34.83 39.28
N GLN A 926 -16.35 -33.89 38.61
CA GLN A 926 -16.93 -33.12 37.51
C GLN A 926 -17.02 -33.92 36.21
N TYR A 927 -16.01 -34.73 35.91
CA TYR A 927 -15.88 -35.46 34.64
C TYR A 927 -16.12 -36.98 34.71
N GLY A 928 -16.34 -37.52 35.90
CA GLY A 928 -16.61 -38.94 36.12
C GLY A 928 -18.08 -39.32 36.02
N SER A 929 -18.40 -40.54 36.45
CA SER A 929 -19.74 -41.14 36.34
C SER A 929 -20.85 -40.29 36.98
N SER A 930 -22.01 -40.17 36.32
CA SER A 930 -23.17 -39.38 36.79
C SER A 930 -24.47 -39.95 36.27
N ALA A 931 -25.51 -39.98 37.11
CA ALA A 931 -26.89 -40.20 36.69
C ALA A 931 -27.54 -38.91 36.16
N SER A 932 -27.14 -37.74 36.71
CA SER A 932 -27.65 -36.41 36.35
C SER A 932 -26.68 -35.58 35.48
N GLY A 933 -25.81 -36.22 34.71
CA GLY A 933 -24.84 -35.53 33.85
C GLY A 933 -25.52 -34.70 32.75
N THR A 934 -24.91 -33.57 32.38
CA THR A 934 -25.44 -32.71 31.31
C THR A 934 -25.13 -33.35 29.95
N GLY A 935 -26.14 -33.51 29.10
CA GLY A 935 -25.93 -33.88 27.69
C GLY A 935 -25.32 -32.70 26.94
N VAL A 936 -24.01 -32.74 26.70
CA VAL A 936 -23.29 -31.63 26.08
C VAL A 936 -23.76 -31.34 24.65
N GLU A 937 -24.36 -32.31 23.98
CA GLU A 937 -24.98 -32.18 22.65
C GLU A 937 -26.14 -31.18 22.60
N ASP A 938 -26.74 -30.81 23.74
CA ASP A 938 -27.89 -29.89 23.82
C ASP A 938 -27.48 -28.47 24.29
N LEU A 939 -26.20 -28.21 24.56
CA LEU A 939 -25.71 -26.90 25.00
C LEU A 939 -25.97 -25.79 23.96
N GLY A 940 -26.41 -24.60 24.39
CA GLY A 940 -26.70 -23.48 23.48
C GLY A 940 -28.10 -23.51 22.85
N LEU A 941 -28.90 -24.54 23.12
CA LEU A 941 -30.32 -24.59 22.76
C LEU A 941 -31.15 -24.08 23.95
N MET A 942 -31.48 -22.79 23.92
CA MET A 942 -32.20 -22.09 25.00
C MET A 942 -33.50 -21.47 24.48
N GLY A 943 -34.38 -21.06 25.39
CA GLY A 943 -35.69 -20.50 25.05
C GLY A 943 -36.74 -21.58 24.74
N SER A 944 -37.66 -21.26 23.83
CA SER A 944 -38.77 -22.16 23.48
C SER A 944 -38.31 -23.44 22.77
N ALA A 945 -39.01 -24.56 23.00
CA ALA A 945 -38.69 -25.83 22.33
C ALA A 945 -38.92 -25.81 20.81
N GLU A 946 -39.79 -24.91 20.32
CA GLU A 946 -40.09 -24.75 18.89
C GLU A 946 -39.01 -23.96 18.13
N ASN A 947 -38.35 -23.01 18.81
CA ASN A 947 -37.28 -22.20 18.25
C ASN A 947 -36.15 -22.02 19.28
N PRO A 948 -35.34 -23.05 19.53
CA PRO A 948 -34.26 -22.97 20.51
C PRO A 948 -33.03 -22.28 19.91
N TRP A 949 -32.52 -21.24 20.56
CA TRP A 949 -31.30 -20.53 20.16
C TRP A 949 -30.63 -19.86 21.36
N GLY A 950 -29.39 -19.39 21.20
CA GLY A 950 -28.69 -18.68 22.27
C GLY A 950 -27.17 -18.85 22.24
N VAL A 951 -26.51 -18.24 23.22
CA VAL A 951 -25.05 -18.26 23.42
C VAL A 951 -24.73 -19.04 24.68
N ILE A 952 -23.91 -20.09 24.54
CA ILE A 952 -23.27 -20.77 25.67
C ILE A 952 -21.77 -20.42 25.67
N VAL A 953 -21.30 -19.89 26.80
CA VAL A 953 -19.86 -19.66 27.03
C VAL A 953 -19.31 -20.78 27.90
N ILE A 954 -18.31 -21.49 27.38
CA ILE A 954 -17.56 -22.53 28.10
C ILE A 954 -16.23 -21.93 28.53
N GLU A 955 -16.13 -21.56 29.81
CA GLU A 955 -14.96 -20.89 30.37
C GLU A 955 -13.91 -21.89 30.84
N GLY A 956 -12.68 -21.75 30.34
CA GLY A 956 -11.54 -22.56 30.73
C GLY A 956 -10.94 -22.15 32.08
N GLY A 957 -10.95 -20.86 32.42
CA GLY A 957 -10.35 -20.38 33.66
C GLY A 957 -8.82 -20.31 33.61
N ALA A 958 -8.23 -19.67 34.63
CA ALA A 958 -6.78 -19.70 34.89
C ALA A 958 -6.38 -20.88 35.79
N GLU A 959 -7.37 -21.48 36.45
CA GLU A 959 -7.24 -22.48 37.50
C GLU A 959 -7.04 -23.90 36.95
N MET A 960 -7.37 -24.13 35.69
CA MET A 960 -7.22 -25.43 35.03
C MET A 960 -5.99 -25.44 34.11
N ASP A 961 -5.29 -26.57 34.05
CA ASP A 961 -4.11 -26.76 33.21
C ASP A 961 -4.45 -26.64 31.72
N GLU A 962 -3.46 -26.20 30.93
CA GLU A 962 -3.64 -25.97 29.50
C GLU A 962 -3.97 -27.25 28.73
N TYR A 963 -3.44 -28.41 29.17
CA TYR A 963 -3.70 -29.69 28.51
C TYR A 963 -5.15 -30.12 28.69
N SER A 964 -5.69 -30.09 29.91
CA SER A 964 -7.10 -30.42 30.15
C SER A 964 -8.03 -29.48 29.41
N LYS A 965 -7.71 -28.18 29.37
CA LYS A 965 -8.49 -27.19 28.59
C LYS A 965 -8.51 -27.58 27.12
N ALA A 966 -7.35 -27.81 26.51
CA ALA A 966 -7.26 -28.20 25.12
C ALA A 966 -7.98 -29.53 24.84
N ALA A 967 -7.83 -30.54 25.69
CA ALA A 967 -8.48 -31.85 25.53
C ALA A 967 -10.02 -31.78 25.65
N LEU A 968 -10.53 -31.06 26.64
CA LEU A 968 -11.97 -30.95 26.88
C LEU A 968 -12.65 -30.08 25.82
N LEU A 969 -12.07 -28.92 25.47
CA LEU A 969 -12.64 -28.03 24.45
C LEU A 969 -12.60 -28.68 23.06
N SER A 970 -11.52 -29.39 22.72
CA SER A 970 -11.40 -30.12 21.46
C SER A 970 -12.41 -31.27 21.36
N LEU A 971 -12.60 -32.04 22.45
CA LEU A 971 -13.62 -33.08 22.54
C LEU A 971 -15.04 -32.51 22.42
N LEU A 972 -15.33 -31.45 23.17
CA LEU A 972 -16.63 -30.79 23.14
C LEU A 972 -16.97 -30.29 21.72
N ALA A 973 -16.05 -29.58 21.07
CA ALA A 973 -16.22 -29.11 19.70
C ALA A 973 -16.51 -30.25 18.71
N SER A 974 -15.79 -31.36 18.85
CA SER A 974 -15.91 -32.53 17.97
C SER A 974 -17.24 -33.28 18.17
N ILE A 975 -17.73 -33.34 19.42
CA ILE A 975 -19.06 -33.87 19.75
C ILE A 975 -20.14 -33.01 19.12
N LEU A 976 -20.10 -31.69 19.37
CA LEU A 976 -21.09 -30.74 18.86
C LEU A 976 -21.16 -30.75 17.32
N TYR A 977 -20.00 -30.78 16.65
CA TYR A 977 -19.94 -30.91 15.20
C TYR A 977 -20.55 -32.22 14.71
N SER A 978 -20.14 -33.35 15.29
CA SER A 978 -20.64 -34.67 14.89
C SER A 978 -22.15 -34.82 15.15
N ASP A 979 -22.65 -34.24 16.24
CA ASP A 979 -24.08 -34.17 16.55
C ASP A 979 -24.84 -33.29 15.53
N ALA A 980 -24.29 -32.13 15.18
CA ALA A 980 -24.89 -31.23 14.17
C ALA A 980 -24.97 -31.88 12.78
N VAL A 981 -23.97 -32.67 12.38
CA VAL A 981 -23.99 -33.46 11.14
C VAL A 981 -25.20 -34.41 11.10
N THR A 982 -25.49 -35.08 12.21
CA THR A 982 -26.64 -35.99 12.32
C THR A 982 -27.96 -35.22 12.40
N ARG A 983 -28.03 -34.12 13.17
CA ARG A 983 -29.19 -33.23 13.22
C ARG A 983 -29.56 -32.66 11.85
N ARG A 984 -28.58 -32.37 11.00
CA ARG A 984 -28.85 -31.94 9.62
C ARG A 984 -29.60 -33.00 8.82
N ARG A 985 -29.29 -34.29 9.01
CA ARG A 985 -30.02 -35.40 8.38
C ARG A 985 -31.43 -35.51 8.94
N GLU A 986 -31.58 -35.39 10.25
CA GLU A 986 -32.91 -35.35 10.89
C GLU A 986 -33.75 -34.15 10.42
N ALA A 987 -33.11 -33.03 10.11
CA ALA A 987 -33.79 -31.85 9.58
C ALA A 987 -34.34 -32.04 8.16
N LEU A 988 -33.67 -32.87 7.34
CA LEU A 988 -34.23 -33.30 6.06
C LEU A 988 -35.49 -34.17 6.24
N GLY A 989 -35.65 -34.80 7.42
CA GLY A 989 -36.84 -35.54 7.83
C GLY A 989 -37.92 -34.68 8.51
N GLY A 990 -37.78 -33.35 8.51
CA GLY A 990 -38.80 -32.41 9.01
C GLY A 990 -38.56 -31.84 10.41
N LYS A 991 -37.49 -32.22 11.13
CA LYS A 991 -37.13 -31.59 12.42
C LYS A 991 -36.47 -30.23 12.21
N HIS A 992 -36.77 -29.25 13.06
CA HIS A 992 -36.13 -27.94 12.98
C HIS A 992 -34.94 -27.84 13.97
N PHE A 993 -33.81 -27.34 13.48
CA PHE A 993 -32.64 -27.01 14.31
C PHE A 993 -32.01 -25.71 13.82
N PRO A 994 -31.62 -24.79 14.72
CA PRO A 994 -30.93 -23.56 14.34
C PRO A 994 -29.56 -23.87 13.73
N PRO A 995 -29.04 -23.02 12.82
CA PRO A 995 -27.63 -23.05 12.43
C PRO A 995 -26.72 -22.90 13.66
N MET A 996 -25.58 -23.58 13.65
CA MET A 996 -24.64 -23.58 14.75
C MET A 996 -23.38 -22.82 14.39
N GLN A 997 -22.85 -22.03 15.32
CA GLN A 997 -21.53 -21.43 15.19
C GLN A 997 -20.67 -21.72 16.42
N ILE A 998 -19.38 -21.97 16.21
CA ILE A 998 -18.42 -22.28 17.27
C ILE A 998 -17.24 -21.32 17.19
N PHE A 999 -16.97 -20.59 18.27
CA PHE A 999 -15.82 -19.70 18.43
C PHE A 999 -14.73 -20.38 19.24
N PHE A 1000 -13.52 -20.42 18.67
CA PHE A 1000 -12.32 -20.99 19.30
C PHE A 1000 -11.39 -19.86 19.73
N GLU A 1001 -11.39 -19.57 21.03
CA GLU A 1001 -10.40 -18.71 21.70
C GLU A 1001 -9.07 -19.50 21.84
N GLU A 1002 -7.92 -18.83 21.74
CA GLU A 1002 -6.60 -19.48 21.68
C GLU A 1002 -6.56 -20.71 20.74
N ALA A 1003 -7.07 -20.56 19.52
CA ALA A 1003 -7.29 -21.67 18.59
C ALA A 1003 -6.01 -22.49 18.30
N ASN A 1004 -4.84 -21.85 18.33
CA ASN A 1004 -3.55 -22.53 18.19
C ASN A 1004 -3.39 -23.64 19.24
N LYS A 1005 -3.75 -23.38 20.50
CA LYS A 1005 -3.64 -24.35 21.59
C LYS A 1005 -4.70 -25.44 21.49
N VAL A 1006 -5.94 -25.07 21.20
CA VAL A 1006 -7.07 -26.03 21.13
C VAL A 1006 -6.92 -26.99 19.96
N LEU A 1007 -6.47 -26.51 18.79
CA LEU A 1007 -6.42 -27.30 17.56
C LEU A 1007 -5.11 -28.08 17.40
N THR A 1008 -3.97 -27.55 17.87
CA THR A 1008 -2.64 -28.18 17.72
C THR A 1008 -2.13 -28.87 18.99
N GLY A 1009 -2.80 -28.65 20.13
CA GLY A 1009 -2.36 -29.11 21.44
C GLY A 1009 -1.23 -28.27 22.04
N VAL A 1010 -0.91 -28.56 23.29
CA VAL A 1010 0.07 -27.82 24.10
C VAL A 1010 1.32 -28.65 24.40
N SER A 1011 2.48 -28.01 24.42
CA SER A 1011 3.75 -28.66 24.75
C SER A 1011 3.95 -28.74 26.26
N GLY A 1012 3.68 -29.91 26.86
CA GLY A 1012 4.09 -30.21 28.24
C GLY A 1012 5.57 -30.62 28.29
N GLY A 1013 6.36 -30.01 29.18
CA GLY A 1013 7.82 -30.05 29.28
C GLY A 1013 8.52 -31.40 29.54
N ALA A 1014 8.07 -32.50 28.94
CA ALA A 1014 8.71 -33.82 29.05
C ALA A 1014 8.94 -34.52 27.69
N ALA A 1015 8.67 -33.86 26.56
CA ALA A 1015 8.84 -34.46 25.22
C ALA A 1015 9.31 -33.43 24.17
N SER A 1016 10.35 -32.65 24.50
CA SER A 1016 10.89 -31.60 23.61
C SER A 1016 11.84 -32.10 22.52
N ASP A 1017 11.98 -33.41 22.30
CA ASP A 1017 13.06 -33.98 21.48
C ASP A 1017 12.60 -34.68 20.19
N GLN A 1018 11.35 -34.49 19.78
CA GLN A 1018 10.92 -34.87 18.43
C GLN A 1018 10.65 -33.60 17.63
N GLY A 1019 11.59 -33.30 16.73
CA GLY A 1019 11.51 -32.20 15.79
C GLY A 1019 10.17 -32.19 15.07
N SER A 1020 9.77 -31.00 14.67
CA SER A 1020 8.62 -30.68 13.81
C SER A 1020 8.78 -31.30 12.42
N GLY A 1021 8.80 -32.64 12.34
CA GLY A 1021 8.66 -33.37 11.10
C GLY A 1021 7.20 -33.43 10.71
N GLU A 1022 6.90 -33.08 9.46
CA GLU A 1022 5.59 -33.13 8.78
C GLU A 1022 5.01 -34.56 8.66
N SER A 1023 5.21 -35.46 9.63
CA SER A 1023 4.42 -36.68 9.71
C SER A 1023 3.03 -36.31 10.22
N GLY A 1024 2.08 -36.18 9.30
CA GLY A 1024 0.72 -35.71 9.53
C GLY A 1024 0.07 -36.35 10.77
N ASN A 1025 -0.11 -35.53 11.82
CA ASN A 1025 -0.85 -35.93 13.00
C ASN A 1025 -2.31 -36.19 12.58
N PRO A 1026 -2.86 -37.42 12.74
CA PRO A 1026 -4.20 -37.79 12.28
C PRO A 1026 -5.31 -36.85 12.78
N VAL A 1027 -5.09 -36.19 13.91
CA VAL A 1027 -6.08 -35.29 14.53
C VAL A 1027 -6.12 -33.92 13.85
N SER A 1028 -5.01 -33.46 13.28
CA SER A 1028 -5.03 -32.26 12.41
C SER A 1028 -5.96 -32.46 11.21
N HIS A 1029 -6.09 -33.70 10.72
CA HIS A 1029 -6.99 -34.04 9.63
C HIS A 1029 -8.47 -34.02 10.05
N LEU A 1030 -8.79 -34.38 11.31
CA LEU A 1030 -10.16 -34.29 11.84
C LEU A 1030 -10.66 -32.84 11.80
N PHE A 1031 -9.88 -31.90 12.36
CA PHE A 1031 -10.25 -30.48 12.37
C PHE A 1031 -10.26 -29.87 10.97
N GLN A 1032 -9.30 -30.21 10.11
CA GLN A 1032 -9.35 -29.75 8.71
C GLN A 1032 -10.62 -30.20 7.99
N THR A 1033 -11.08 -31.44 8.23
CA THR A 1033 -12.33 -31.95 7.67
C THR A 1033 -13.53 -31.16 8.20
N MET A 1034 -13.54 -30.82 9.49
CA MET A 1034 -14.60 -29.99 10.10
C MET A 1034 -14.73 -28.62 9.42
N TRP A 1035 -13.61 -27.95 9.14
CA TRP A 1035 -13.60 -26.66 8.44
C TRP A 1035 -13.97 -26.77 6.97
N ARG A 1036 -13.56 -27.84 6.30
CA ARG A 1036 -13.88 -28.04 4.88
C ARG A 1036 -15.37 -28.35 4.64
N ASP A 1037 -15.97 -29.14 5.52
CA ASP A 1037 -17.33 -29.64 5.34
C ASP A 1037 -18.40 -28.94 6.20
N GLY A 1038 -18.02 -28.14 7.20
CA GLY A 1038 -18.95 -27.57 8.18
C GLY A 1038 -20.13 -26.81 7.59
N ARG A 1039 -19.91 -26.02 6.53
CA ARG A 1039 -20.99 -25.29 5.85
C ARG A 1039 -22.08 -26.20 5.28
N LYS A 1040 -21.76 -27.43 4.84
CA LYS A 1040 -22.77 -28.40 4.33
C LYS A 1040 -23.80 -28.76 5.41
N TYR A 1041 -23.41 -28.63 6.67
CA TYR A 1041 -24.20 -28.98 7.83
C TYR A 1041 -24.76 -27.75 8.58
N ASN A 1042 -24.69 -26.55 7.98
CA ASN A 1042 -25.03 -25.28 8.64
C ASN A 1042 -24.22 -25.05 9.93
N VAL A 1043 -22.94 -25.43 9.92
CA VAL A 1043 -21.99 -25.19 11.01
C VAL A 1043 -20.96 -24.16 10.57
N PHE A 1044 -20.80 -23.09 11.35
CA PHE A 1044 -19.86 -22.00 11.11
C PHE A 1044 -18.79 -21.94 12.21
N LEU A 1045 -17.58 -22.32 11.86
CA LEU A 1045 -16.42 -22.32 12.75
C LEU A 1045 -15.63 -21.01 12.64
N HIS A 1046 -15.30 -20.42 13.78
CA HIS A 1046 -14.59 -19.15 13.89
C HIS A 1046 -13.38 -19.31 14.81
N LEU A 1047 -12.20 -18.89 14.36
CA LEU A 1047 -10.97 -19.03 15.13
C LEU A 1047 -10.38 -17.69 15.49
N MET A 1048 -9.83 -17.60 16.69
CA MET A 1048 -8.99 -16.51 17.14
C MET A 1048 -7.58 -17.03 17.35
N ALA A 1049 -6.65 -16.56 16.52
CA ALA A 1049 -5.27 -17.05 16.51
C ALA A 1049 -4.28 -15.89 16.63
N GLN A 1050 -3.24 -16.10 17.44
CA GLN A 1050 -2.12 -15.17 17.52
C GLN A 1050 -1.13 -15.40 16.38
N THR A 1051 -0.75 -16.66 16.17
CA THR A 1051 0.25 -17.08 15.19
C THR A 1051 -0.40 -17.97 14.14
N VAL A 1052 -0.47 -17.53 12.90
CA VAL A 1052 -1.12 -18.29 11.81
C VAL A 1052 -0.28 -19.48 11.37
N SER A 1053 1.04 -19.30 11.36
CA SER A 1053 1.99 -20.31 10.88
C SER A 1053 2.03 -21.58 11.74
N GLU A 1054 1.47 -21.54 12.95
CA GLU A 1054 1.28 -22.73 13.79
C GLU A 1054 -0.01 -23.49 13.47
N LEU A 1055 -0.97 -22.87 12.79
CA LEU A 1055 -2.22 -23.52 12.44
C LEU A 1055 -2.00 -24.52 11.28
N PRO A 1056 -2.73 -25.64 11.26
CA PRO A 1056 -2.75 -26.52 10.10
C PRO A 1056 -3.22 -25.79 8.84
N SER A 1057 -2.48 -25.93 7.75
CA SER A 1057 -2.66 -25.15 6.50
C SER A 1057 -4.07 -25.21 5.90
N GLY A 1058 -4.78 -26.34 6.06
CA GLY A 1058 -6.15 -26.52 5.58
C GLY A 1058 -7.22 -25.69 6.31
N ILE A 1059 -6.93 -25.19 7.53
CA ILE A 1059 -7.92 -24.47 8.35
C ILE A 1059 -8.04 -23.01 7.90
N LEU A 1060 -6.92 -22.29 7.76
CA LEU A 1060 -6.96 -20.89 7.34
C LEU A 1060 -7.52 -20.75 5.92
N SER A 1061 -7.12 -21.64 5.01
CA SER A 1061 -7.62 -21.68 3.63
C SER A 1061 -9.13 -21.96 3.52
N SER A 1062 -9.71 -22.62 4.53
CA SER A 1062 -11.16 -22.84 4.61
C SER A 1062 -11.91 -21.65 5.21
N CYS A 1063 -11.21 -20.67 5.79
CA CYS A 1063 -11.81 -19.44 6.31
C CYS A 1063 -11.93 -18.39 5.19
N ALA A 1064 -13.08 -18.35 4.53
CA ALA A 1064 -13.32 -17.37 3.48
C ALA A 1064 -13.47 -15.93 4.03
N ASN A 1065 -13.92 -15.78 5.27
CA ASN A 1065 -13.91 -14.49 5.96
C ASN A 1065 -12.63 -14.37 6.80
N VAL A 1066 -11.99 -13.21 6.79
CA VAL A 1066 -10.81 -12.95 7.63
C VAL A 1066 -10.81 -11.50 8.14
N PHE A 1067 -10.43 -11.36 9.41
CA PHE A 1067 -10.12 -10.10 10.06
C PHE A 1067 -8.67 -10.16 10.54
N VAL A 1068 -7.83 -9.35 9.90
CA VAL A 1068 -6.40 -9.30 10.16
C VAL A 1068 -6.05 -8.05 10.93
N PHE A 1069 -5.51 -8.25 12.11
CA PHE A 1069 -4.93 -7.22 12.96
C PHE A 1069 -3.41 -7.18 12.80
N GLN A 1070 -2.71 -6.35 13.56
CA GLN A 1070 -1.25 -6.28 13.46
C GLN A 1070 -0.61 -7.65 13.70
N THR A 1071 0.32 -8.04 12.82
CA THR A 1071 1.12 -9.27 12.95
C THR A 1071 2.59 -8.93 12.77
N LYS A 1072 3.43 -9.23 13.76
CA LYS A 1072 4.87 -8.95 13.68
C LYS A 1072 5.66 -10.01 12.93
N ASP A 1073 5.23 -11.28 13.02
CA ASP A 1073 5.95 -12.39 12.41
C ASP A 1073 5.93 -12.27 10.86
N PRO A 1074 7.08 -12.27 10.16
CA PRO A 1074 7.13 -12.32 8.71
C PRO A 1074 6.42 -13.54 8.10
N LYS A 1075 6.50 -14.72 8.73
CA LYS A 1075 5.88 -15.95 8.22
C LYS A 1075 4.36 -15.86 8.19
N ASP A 1076 3.78 -15.28 9.25
CA ASP A 1076 2.33 -15.06 9.31
C ASP A 1076 1.87 -14.08 8.23
N ARG A 1077 2.62 -12.99 8.01
CA ARG A 1077 2.32 -12.03 6.94
C ARG A 1077 2.33 -12.67 5.56
N ASP A 1078 3.26 -13.58 5.30
CA ASP A 1078 3.33 -14.31 4.03
C ASP A 1078 2.16 -15.26 3.82
N LEU A 1079 1.63 -15.87 4.89
CA LEU A 1079 0.41 -16.68 4.81
C LEU A 1079 -0.85 -15.82 4.64
N ILE A 1080 -0.88 -14.62 5.21
CA ILE A 1080 -2.04 -13.72 5.18
C ILE A 1080 -2.22 -13.02 3.83
N LEU A 1081 -1.14 -12.57 3.19
CA LEU A 1081 -1.22 -11.78 1.95
C LEU A 1081 -2.01 -12.46 0.83
N PRO A 1082 -1.78 -13.77 0.52
CA PRO A 1082 -2.58 -14.49 -0.46
C PRO A 1082 -4.07 -14.54 -0.08
N HIS A 1083 -4.40 -14.66 1.21
CA HIS A 1083 -5.78 -14.64 1.68
C HIS A 1083 -6.43 -13.27 1.43
N LEU A 1084 -5.67 -12.17 1.51
CA LEU A 1084 -6.13 -10.84 1.13
C LEU A 1084 -6.25 -10.64 -0.40
N GLY A 1085 -5.85 -11.61 -1.22
CA GLY A 1085 -5.81 -11.47 -2.68
C GLY A 1085 -4.67 -10.56 -3.14
N ARG A 1086 -3.55 -10.58 -2.42
CA ARG A 1086 -2.34 -9.80 -2.74
C ARG A 1086 -1.16 -10.76 -2.94
N SER A 1087 -0.23 -10.37 -3.81
CA SER A 1087 0.92 -11.22 -4.12
C SER A 1087 1.85 -11.34 -2.91
N GLU A 1088 2.26 -12.57 -2.59
CA GLU A 1088 3.34 -12.87 -1.63
C GLU A 1088 4.74 -12.58 -2.19
N LYS A 1089 4.89 -12.61 -3.53
CA LYS A 1089 6.18 -12.54 -4.24
C LYS A 1089 6.19 -11.42 -5.28
N GLY A 1090 7.32 -10.72 -5.40
CA GLY A 1090 7.54 -9.65 -6.38
C GLY A 1090 7.53 -8.24 -5.77
N LEU A 1091 7.68 -7.23 -6.64
CA LEU A 1091 7.77 -5.82 -6.25
C LEU A 1091 6.39 -5.15 -6.01
N VAL A 1092 5.29 -5.85 -6.33
CA VAL A 1092 3.90 -5.33 -6.25
C VAL A 1092 3.26 -5.73 -4.92
N ASN A 1093 2.44 -4.86 -4.31
CA ASN A 1093 1.73 -5.07 -3.04
C ASN A 1093 2.63 -5.15 -1.78
N THR A 1094 3.90 -4.76 -1.88
CA THR A 1094 4.84 -4.75 -0.74
C THR A 1094 4.41 -3.79 0.37
N GLU A 1095 3.66 -2.75 0.03
CA GLU A 1095 3.02 -1.80 0.94
C GLU A 1095 2.00 -2.48 1.87
N TYR A 1096 1.26 -3.50 1.41
CA TYR A 1096 0.35 -4.26 2.28
C TYR A 1096 1.13 -5.10 3.30
N LYS A 1097 2.23 -5.74 2.87
CA LYS A 1097 3.11 -6.52 3.77
C LYS A 1097 3.72 -5.65 4.87
N ARG A 1098 4.15 -4.44 4.52
CA ARG A 1098 4.65 -3.43 5.47
C ARG A 1098 3.53 -2.93 6.38
N TYR A 1099 2.34 -2.68 5.83
CA TYR A 1099 1.19 -2.21 6.60
C TYR A 1099 0.70 -3.23 7.63
N LEU A 1100 0.67 -4.53 7.32
CA LEU A 1100 0.34 -5.61 8.27
C LEU A 1100 1.19 -5.55 9.56
N ALA A 1101 2.44 -5.11 9.44
CA ALA A 1101 3.35 -4.95 10.58
C ALA A 1101 3.12 -3.66 11.39
N ARG A 1102 2.23 -2.76 10.98
CA ARG A 1102 1.96 -1.46 11.63
C ARG A 1102 0.48 -1.09 11.71
N ILE A 1103 -0.44 -2.06 11.56
CA ILE A 1103 -1.88 -1.82 11.73
C ILE A 1103 -2.13 -1.25 13.14
N PRO A 1104 -2.85 -0.11 13.30
CA PRO A 1104 -3.11 0.43 14.62
C PRO A 1104 -4.03 -0.48 15.45
N ARG A 1105 -3.88 -0.47 16.78
CA ARG A 1105 -4.54 -1.39 17.74
C ARG A 1105 -6.05 -1.57 17.60
N THR A 1106 -6.77 -0.60 17.04
CA THR A 1106 -8.23 -0.65 16.89
C THR A 1106 -8.71 -1.00 15.48
N TYR A 1107 -7.78 -1.17 14.54
CA TYR A 1107 -8.10 -1.41 13.13
C TYR A 1107 -7.84 -2.85 12.75
N ALA A 1108 -8.57 -3.32 11.75
CA ALA A 1108 -8.37 -4.60 11.12
C ALA A 1108 -8.57 -4.47 9.61
N ILE A 1109 -7.85 -5.25 8.84
CA ILE A 1109 -8.20 -5.50 7.44
C ILE A 1109 -9.25 -6.60 7.44
N ALA A 1110 -10.45 -6.29 6.98
CA ALA A 1110 -11.52 -7.24 6.81
C ALA A 1110 -11.60 -7.65 5.33
N LYS A 1111 -11.64 -8.95 5.07
CA LYS A 1111 -12.04 -9.48 3.77
C LYS A 1111 -13.15 -10.49 4.00
N LEU A 1112 -14.29 -10.20 3.39
CA LEU A 1112 -15.40 -11.13 3.37
C LEU A 1112 -15.25 -12.06 2.17
N GLY A 1113 -15.73 -13.28 2.32
CA GLY A 1113 -15.58 -14.36 1.36
C GLY A 1113 -16.25 -14.09 0.03
N TYR A 1114 -16.37 -15.15 -0.76
CA TYR A 1114 -16.80 -15.07 -2.13
C TYR A 1114 -18.18 -14.41 -2.28
N SER A 1115 -18.34 -13.74 -3.41
CA SER A 1115 -19.57 -13.15 -3.90
C SER A 1115 -19.63 -13.45 -5.40
N ASP A 1116 -20.83 -13.49 -5.96
CA ASP A 1116 -21.03 -13.67 -7.40
C ASP A 1116 -20.46 -12.50 -8.21
N ASP A 1117 -20.30 -11.34 -7.57
CA ASP A 1117 -19.71 -10.15 -8.16
C ASP A 1117 -18.31 -9.89 -7.57
N VAL A 1118 -17.33 -9.75 -8.46
CA VAL A 1118 -15.94 -9.40 -8.14
C VAL A 1118 -15.87 -8.08 -7.36
N PHE A 1119 -16.85 -7.18 -7.57
CA PHE A 1119 -16.98 -5.91 -6.86
C PHE A 1119 -16.90 -6.07 -5.33
N TRP A 1120 -17.39 -7.18 -4.75
CA TRP A 1120 -17.47 -7.36 -3.30
C TRP A 1120 -16.28 -8.13 -2.68
N LEU A 1121 -15.25 -8.45 -3.47
CA LEU A 1121 -14.15 -9.33 -3.07
C LEU A 1121 -12.92 -8.60 -2.50
N GLU A 1122 -12.81 -7.29 -2.73
CA GLU A 1122 -11.64 -6.52 -2.30
C GLU A 1122 -11.61 -6.29 -0.78
N PRO A 1123 -10.43 -6.31 -0.14
CA PRO A 1123 -10.28 -6.11 1.30
C PRO A 1123 -10.57 -4.65 1.69
N VAL A 1124 -11.15 -4.48 2.88
CA VAL A 1124 -11.58 -3.20 3.45
C VAL A 1124 -10.82 -2.97 4.76
N LEU A 1125 -10.28 -1.78 4.97
CA LEU A 1125 -9.74 -1.39 6.27
C LEU A 1125 -10.89 -0.92 7.16
N VAL A 1126 -11.01 -1.50 8.35
CA VAL A 1126 -12.15 -1.25 9.24
C VAL A 1126 -11.72 -1.06 10.69
N ARG A 1127 -12.59 -0.42 11.47
CA ARG A 1127 -12.55 -0.42 12.94
C ARG A 1127 -13.75 -1.24 13.46
N PRO A 1128 -13.53 -2.45 13.99
CA PRO A 1128 -14.60 -3.26 14.59
C PRO A 1128 -15.40 -2.48 15.64
N MET A 1129 -16.71 -2.69 15.69
CA MET A 1129 -17.56 -2.02 16.67
C MET A 1129 -17.49 -2.72 18.02
N ILE A 1130 -17.30 -1.94 19.08
CA ILE A 1130 -17.19 -2.43 20.45
C ILE A 1130 -18.58 -2.56 21.05
N ILE A 1131 -18.88 -3.72 21.63
CA ILE A 1131 -20.06 -3.91 22.49
C ILE A 1131 -19.71 -3.34 23.87
N ARG A 1132 -20.36 -2.25 24.27
CA ARG A 1132 -20.14 -1.61 25.58
C ARG A 1132 -20.97 -2.33 26.64
N SER A 1133 -20.41 -3.41 27.20
CA SER A 1133 -20.99 -4.16 28.32
C SER A 1133 -19.93 -4.37 29.40
N ASN A 1134 -20.34 -4.32 30.67
CA ASN A 1134 -19.45 -4.63 31.80
C ASN A 1134 -19.29 -6.14 31.94
N GLU A 1135 -18.09 -6.57 32.34
CA GLU A 1135 -17.85 -7.97 32.70
C GLU A 1135 -18.52 -8.29 34.04
N PRO A 1136 -19.36 -9.34 34.11
CA PRO A 1136 -20.00 -9.73 35.36
C PRO A 1136 -19.02 -10.43 36.30
N SER A 1137 -19.25 -10.26 37.60
CA SER A 1137 -18.61 -11.05 38.66
C SER A 1137 -19.25 -12.43 38.81
N ASP A 1138 -18.55 -13.37 39.47
CA ASP A 1138 -19.09 -14.69 39.79
C ASP A 1138 -20.40 -14.61 40.61
N LEU A 1139 -20.53 -13.59 41.46
CA LEU A 1139 -21.76 -13.34 42.23
C LEU A 1139 -22.93 -12.95 41.31
N GLU A 1140 -22.69 -12.09 40.32
CA GLU A 1140 -23.73 -11.69 39.36
C GLU A 1140 -24.12 -12.87 38.47
N ILE A 1141 -23.14 -13.68 38.01
CA ILE A 1141 -23.41 -14.90 37.24
C ILE A 1141 -24.32 -15.87 38.03
N THR A 1142 -24.05 -16.05 39.32
CA THR A 1142 -24.86 -16.94 40.17
C THR A 1142 -26.24 -16.37 40.50
N GLN A 1143 -26.37 -15.05 40.62
CA GLN A 1143 -27.67 -14.40 40.83
C GLN A 1143 -28.57 -14.52 39.60
N GLU A 1144 -28.01 -14.32 38.41
CA GLU A 1144 -28.77 -14.34 37.15
C GLU A 1144 -29.06 -15.74 36.63
N LEU A 1145 -28.05 -16.63 36.65
CA LEU A 1145 -28.16 -17.97 36.05
C LEU A 1145 -28.38 -19.08 37.08
N GLY A 1146 -28.15 -18.81 38.37
CA GLY A 1146 -28.15 -19.79 39.47
C GLY A 1146 -26.78 -20.43 39.74
N THR A 1147 -26.69 -21.23 40.79
CA THR A 1147 -25.50 -22.05 41.11
C THR A 1147 -25.64 -23.49 40.60
N VAL A 1148 -24.52 -24.14 40.26
CA VAL A 1148 -24.52 -25.57 39.88
C VAL A 1148 -23.61 -26.31 40.84
N SER A 1149 -24.13 -27.34 41.53
CA SER A 1149 -23.33 -28.12 42.48
C SER A 1149 -22.72 -29.36 41.83
N LEU A 1150 -21.50 -29.71 42.25
CA LEU A 1150 -20.85 -31.00 41.95
C LEU A 1150 -21.16 -32.08 43.00
N GLU A 1151 -21.95 -31.77 44.02
CA GLU A 1151 -22.36 -32.77 45.00
C GLU A 1151 -23.25 -33.83 44.35
N ARG A 1152 -22.99 -35.09 44.72
CA ARG A 1152 -23.76 -36.22 44.22
C ARG A 1152 -25.20 -36.08 44.68
N THR A 1153 -26.13 -36.05 43.73
CA THR A 1153 -27.55 -36.07 44.03
C THR A 1153 -27.93 -37.38 44.72
N ALA A 1154 -29.06 -37.43 45.44
CA ALA A 1154 -29.54 -38.68 46.05
C ALA A 1154 -29.66 -39.82 45.01
N SER A 1155 -29.99 -39.49 43.77
CA SER A 1155 -29.97 -40.38 42.60
C SER A 1155 -28.58 -40.90 42.24
N ASP A 1156 -27.53 -40.06 42.27
CA ASP A 1156 -26.15 -40.49 42.02
C ASP A 1156 -25.62 -41.43 43.12
N ILE A 1157 -26.03 -41.18 44.38
CA ILE A 1157 -25.67 -42.01 45.55
C ILE A 1157 -26.39 -43.38 45.49
N LEU A 1158 -27.66 -43.40 45.10
CA LEU A 1158 -28.43 -44.64 44.94
C LEU A 1158 -27.96 -45.49 43.75
N ALA A 1159 -27.49 -44.85 42.68
CA ALA A 1159 -26.92 -45.54 41.52
C ALA A 1159 -25.54 -46.17 41.79
N THR A 1160 -24.77 -45.62 42.75
CA THR A 1160 -23.45 -46.14 43.14
C THR A 1160 -23.50 -47.21 44.24
N ASN A 1161 -24.53 -47.21 45.10
CA ASN A 1161 -24.64 -48.15 46.23
C ASN A 1161 -25.37 -49.48 45.93
N ARG A 1162 -25.96 -49.65 44.74
CA ARG A 1162 -26.70 -50.88 44.36
C ARG A 1162 -25.86 -51.93 43.63
N SER A 1163 -24.53 -51.78 43.62
CA SER A 1163 -23.58 -52.74 43.05
C SER A 1163 -22.80 -53.54 44.11
N HIS A 1164 -23.46 -53.86 45.23
CA HIS A 1164 -23.04 -54.92 46.14
C HIS A 1164 -24.07 -56.04 46.17
#